data_AF-A0A8K0JBT4-F1
#
_entry.id   AF-A0A8K0JBT4-F1
#
_cell.length_a   1.000
_cell.length_b   1.000
_cell.length_c   1.000
_cell.angle_alpha   90.00
_cell.angle_beta   90.00
_cell.angle_gamma   90.00
#
_symmetry.space_group_name_H-M   'P 1'
#
loop_
_entity.id
_entity.type
_entity.pdbx_description
1 polymer ?
#
loop_
_entity_poly.entity_id
_entity_poly.type
_entity_poly.pdbx_seq_one_letter_code
_entity_poly.pdbx_strand_id
1 'polypeptide(L)'
;MAIPAGRTLFKKKDGILTLTSDLQTVTWTPNSGGPPTVSLPVSNITNLQQTPETAAKVMLKVFEKSENGNEPATYLFHFNTSSAKEEAKAVKDVLSKILADLRSTDAGVPRPQATEATPSVAGASTPGGGGASASMAFASAVNAQSGPSERWFDDNELKNDIELQQSLMKKDKSLHQTYVEAISTKPESISGPAFNTQFWSTRTNLLRAHAIEINQKKGPYNVLSTVKPRTVDGELKLNISVEQVQMMFAQHPLIKRIYNENVPKLSEAEFWSRFFLSRLSKKLRGERVTENDTRDLLFDKYDASENTHSIQSKIMAQAVPRMIDLEANEENQGGFRSGNAKDVEMRPRANIPIVKTLNSLSEKIMANVAPSDSYGHDADADGFNELALRDLRGDAADHRIALNVKQQNTFFSKQNKAPSTNAQIFATQEPAAVLSKVGDTLTRFAQDSAGGASLQAAIAFVDDSDSDEEGGGKPMQVGSRGAIKAAEDDVMRGVLQQRARKYGHSSDATSPMGLPPSVAEKCALTHATSIEFLHQFWTAFLSGDADRAAELQYLAESLRKSAARISAVADEAGAERDNIIRKRKQEIREHFERTGKKIKWKSDMVGGGRDAVMKLLQPVLHALQKGQDDYARALAAEGVQVSTEG
;
A
#
# COMPACT_ATOMS: atom_id res chain seq x y z
N MET A 1 23.25 33.83 -31.03
CA MET A 1 22.13 33.55 -31.96
C MET A 1 21.49 34.88 -32.30
N ALA A 2 21.17 35.15 -33.57
CA ALA A 2 20.44 36.37 -33.93
C ALA A 2 19.04 36.31 -33.30
N ILE A 3 18.62 37.36 -32.60
CA ILE A 3 17.30 37.44 -31.98
C ILE A 3 16.29 37.69 -33.11
N PRO A 4 15.38 36.75 -33.41
CA PRO A 4 14.39 36.97 -34.45
C PRO A 4 13.39 38.03 -33.98
N ALA A 5 13.12 39.00 -34.85
CA ALA A 5 12.10 40.02 -34.66
C ALA A 5 11.02 39.85 -35.72
N GLY A 6 9.76 39.81 -35.29
CA GLY A 6 8.60 39.69 -36.18
C GLY A 6 7.73 40.93 -36.14
N ARG A 7 7.40 41.51 -37.30
CA ARG A 7 6.43 42.62 -37.34
C ARG A 7 5.02 42.05 -37.29
N THR A 8 4.27 42.48 -36.28
CA THR A 8 2.98 41.88 -35.92
C THR A 8 1.94 42.92 -35.52
N LEU A 9 0.71 42.67 -35.94
CA LEU A 9 -0.51 43.32 -35.48
C LEU A 9 -1.06 42.60 -34.26
N PHE A 10 -1.16 43.30 -33.13
CA PHE A 10 -1.80 42.83 -31.89
C PHE A 10 -2.93 43.78 -31.51
N LYS A 11 -4.16 43.26 -31.30
CA LYS A 11 -5.37 44.08 -31.03
C LYS A 11 -5.52 45.28 -31.99
N LYS A 12 -5.30 45.06 -33.30
CA LYS A 12 -5.32 46.06 -34.38
C LYS A 12 -4.24 47.15 -34.31
N LYS A 13 -3.25 47.05 -33.43
CA LYS A 13 -2.09 47.96 -33.36
C LYS A 13 -0.86 47.30 -33.99
N ASP A 14 -0.10 48.07 -34.77
CA ASP A 14 1.14 47.62 -35.42
C ASP A 14 2.31 47.69 -34.44
N GLY A 15 3.17 46.68 -34.44
CA GLY A 15 4.28 46.54 -33.50
C GLY A 15 5.25 45.44 -33.85
N ILE A 16 6.27 45.27 -33.01
CA ILE A 16 7.34 44.29 -33.20
C ILE A 16 7.31 43.32 -32.03
N LEU A 17 7.28 42.03 -32.34
CA LEU A 17 7.43 40.92 -31.41
C LEU A 17 8.91 40.52 -31.39
N THR A 18 9.57 40.67 -30.24
CA THR A 18 10.97 40.32 -30.03
C THR A 18 11.17 39.53 -28.74
N LEU A 19 12.26 38.78 -28.65
CA LEU A 19 12.71 38.22 -27.37
C LEU A 19 13.76 39.15 -26.76
N THR A 20 13.79 39.24 -25.44
CA THR A 20 14.87 39.95 -24.72
C THR A 20 16.22 39.27 -24.98
N SER A 21 17.33 40.00 -24.83
CA SER A 21 18.70 39.47 -24.98
C SER A 21 18.95 38.17 -24.19
N ASP A 22 18.25 38.04 -23.07
CA ASP A 22 18.42 36.95 -22.11
C ASP A 22 17.51 35.76 -22.45
N LEU A 23 16.71 35.84 -23.52
CA LEU A 23 15.79 34.81 -24.03
C LEU A 23 14.70 34.35 -23.03
N GLN A 24 14.57 35.01 -21.88
CA GLN A 24 13.63 34.65 -20.82
C GLN A 24 12.25 35.31 -20.95
N THR A 25 12.14 36.41 -21.70
CA THR A 25 10.90 37.18 -21.85
C THR A 25 10.61 37.50 -23.31
N VAL A 26 9.36 37.27 -23.71
CA VAL A 26 8.80 37.67 -25.01
C VAL A 26 8.16 39.03 -24.83
N THR A 27 8.60 40.01 -25.62
CA THR A 27 8.12 41.38 -25.56
C THR A 27 7.48 41.79 -26.88
N TRP A 28 6.35 42.48 -26.80
CA TRP A 28 5.72 43.12 -27.95
C TRP A 28 5.71 44.64 -27.75
N THR A 29 6.35 45.36 -28.67
CA THR A 29 6.49 46.82 -28.64
C THR A 29 5.68 47.45 -29.79
N PRO A 30 4.76 48.41 -29.50
CA PRO A 30 4.03 49.09 -30.56
C PRO A 30 4.95 50.02 -31.36
N ASN A 31 4.74 50.09 -32.68
CA ASN A 31 5.53 50.91 -33.60
C ASN A 31 5.30 52.43 -33.41
N SER A 32 4.38 52.81 -32.51
CA SER A 32 4.07 54.19 -32.13
C SER A 32 5.03 54.79 -31.10
N GLY A 33 6.13 54.12 -30.76
CA GLY A 33 7.20 54.66 -29.91
C GLY A 33 6.89 54.72 -28.41
N GLY A 34 6.64 53.56 -27.77
CA GLY A 34 6.38 53.46 -26.33
C GLY A 34 6.94 52.18 -25.68
N PRO A 35 6.82 52.02 -24.35
CA PRO A 35 7.27 50.82 -23.63
C PRO A 35 6.52 49.56 -24.09
N PRO A 36 7.10 48.35 -23.89
CA PRO A 36 6.48 47.09 -24.32
C PRO A 36 5.08 46.93 -23.71
N THR A 37 4.06 46.81 -24.56
CA THR A 37 2.66 46.68 -24.13
C THR A 37 2.34 45.27 -23.65
N VAL A 38 3.12 44.28 -24.08
CA VAL A 38 3.02 42.90 -23.62
C VAL A 38 4.42 42.41 -23.26
N SER A 39 4.59 41.88 -22.05
CA SER A 39 5.81 41.26 -21.56
C SER A 39 5.43 39.91 -20.93
N LEU A 40 5.76 38.82 -21.62
CA LEU A 40 5.43 37.46 -21.19
C LEU A 40 6.70 36.71 -20.79
N PRO A 41 6.81 36.22 -19.55
CA PRO A 41 7.85 35.26 -19.17
C PRO A 41 7.68 33.95 -19.94
N VAL A 42 8.76 33.42 -20.53
CA VAL A 42 8.71 32.17 -21.30
C VAL A 42 8.31 30.98 -20.42
N SER A 43 8.61 31.03 -19.11
CA SER A 43 8.18 30.05 -18.10
C SER A 43 6.66 29.93 -17.97
N ASN A 44 5.91 30.99 -18.29
CA ASN A 44 4.46 31.02 -18.15
C ASN A 44 3.75 30.58 -19.44
N ILE A 45 4.49 30.27 -20.52
CA ILE A 45 3.91 29.84 -21.79
C ILE A 45 3.64 28.33 -21.74
N THR A 46 2.37 27.94 -21.94
CA THR A 46 1.94 26.54 -21.89
C THR A 46 1.99 25.88 -23.27
N ASN A 47 1.45 26.56 -24.29
CA ASN A 47 1.33 26.04 -25.64
C ASN A 47 1.49 27.16 -26.69
N LEU A 48 1.90 26.78 -27.89
CA LEU A 48 2.09 27.66 -29.05
C LEU A 48 1.33 27.06 -30.24
N GLN A 49 0.48 27.86 -30.87
CA GLN A 49 -0.23 27.46 -32.09
C GLN A 49 0.08 28.45 -33.22
N GLN A 50 0.35 27.91 -34.41
CA GLN A 50 0.52 28.69 -35.62
C GLN A 50 -0.54 28.27 -36.64
N THR A 51 -1.05 29.22 -37.41
CA THR A 51 -1.93 28.92 -38.54
C THR A 51 -1.25 28.02 -39.57
N PRO A 52 -1.98 27.05 -40.18
CA PRO A 52 -1.44 26.18 -41.24
C PRO A 52 -0.91 26.96 -42.44
N GLU A 53 0.04 26.37 -43.18
CA GLU A 53 0.69 27.00 -44.34
C GLU A 53 -0.27 27.32 -45.50
N THR A 54 -1.45 26.68 -45.53
CA THR A 54 -2.51 26.90 -46.52
C THR A 54 -3.36 28.15 -46.27
N ALA A 55 -3.23 28.79 -45.10
CA ALA A 55 -4.01 29.97 -44.74
C ALA A 55 -3.37 31.28 -45.25
N ALA A 56 -4.18 32.16 -45.84
CA ALA A 56 -3.73 33.46 -46.34
C ALA A 56 -3.25 34.43 -45.24
N LYS A 57 -3.60 34.17 -43.97
CA LYS A 57 -3.21 34.99 -42.81
C LYS A 57 -2.29 34.20 -41.89
N VAL A 58 -1.08 34.71 -41.67
CA VAL A 58 -0.12 34.13 -40.72
C VAL A 58 -0.38 34.67 -39.32
N MET A 59 -0.73 33.79 -38.38
CA MET A 59 -0.95 34.16 -36.97
C MET A 59 -0.22 33.21 -36.03
N LEU A 60 0.33 33.76 -34.95
CA LEU A 60 0.91 33.02 -33.82
C LEU A 60 0.06 33.27 -32.58
N LYS A 61 -0.46 32.18 -32.00
CA LYS A 61 -1.29 32.17 -30.80
C LYS A 61 -0.48 31.60 -29.63
N VAL A 62 -0.30 32.39 -28.59
CA VAL A 62 0.47 32.05 -27.38
C VAL A 62 -0.48 31.88 -26.20
N PHE A 63 -0.37 30.77 -25.48
CA PHE A 63 -1.19 30.47 -24.30
C PHE A 63 -0.37 30.70 -23.02
N GLU A 64 -0.83 31.61 -22.17
CA GLU A 64 -0.22 31.91 -20.87
C GLU A 64 -0.94 31.15 -19.74
N LYS A 65 -0.15 30.60 -18.81
CA LYS A 65 -0.62 29.97 -17.58
C LYS A 65 -1.20 31.04 -16.66
N SER A 66 -2.49 30.95 -16.35
CA SER A 66 -3.13 31.81 -15.36
C SER A 66 -2.67 31.42 -13.95
N GLU A 67 -2.16 32.39 -13.16
CA GLU A 67 -1.80 32.17 -11.75
C GLU A 67 -3.01 31.91 -10.85
N ASN A 68 -4.24 32.21 -11.31
CA ASN A 68 -5.46 32.17 -10.48
C ASN A 68 -6.57 31.27 -11.06
N GLY A 69 -6.24 30.08 -11.57
CA GLY A 69 -7.21 29.00 -11.84
C GLY A 69 -8.33 29.26 -12.86
N ASN A 70 -8.40 30.45 -13.48
CA ASN A 70 -9.30 30.76 -14.59
C ASN A 70 -8.62 30.53 -15.95
N GLU A 71 -9.44 30.39 -17.01
CA GLU A 71 -9.07 30.06 -18.40
C GLU A 71 -7.74 30.68 -18.88
N PRO A 72 -6.92 29.93 -19.66
CA PRO A 72 -5.59 30.38 -20.10
C PRO A 72 -5.69 31.66 -20.94
N ALA A 73 -4.98 32.72 -20.49
CA ALA A 73 -4.92 33.98 -21.21
C ALA A 73 -4.26 33.76 -22.58
N THR A 74 -4.98 34.12 -23.65
CA THR A 74 -4.56 33.84 -25.02
C THR A 74 -4.18 35.13 -25.75
N TYR A 75 -2.97 35.16 -26.31
CA TYR A 75 -2.46 36.27 -27.11
C TYR A 75 -2.37 35.86 -28.58
N LEU A 76 -2.99 36.64 -29.48
CA LEU A 76 -3.01 36.39 -30.91
C LEU A 76 -2.22 37.49 -31.65
N PHE A 77 -1.09 37.12 -32.25
CA PHE A 77 -0.23 38.01 -33.03
C PHE A 77 -0.40 37.72 -34.53
N HIS A 78 -0.72 38.73 -35.32
CA HIS A 78 -0.89 38.59 -36.77
C HIS A 78 0.29 39.20 -37.52
N PHE A 79 1.01 38.42 -38.31
CA PHE A 79 2.18 38.92 -39.05
C PHE A 79 1.73 39.60 -40.34
N ASN A 80 2.20 40.84 -40.59
CA ASN A 80 1.72 41.72 -41.66
C ASN A 80 2.77 42.04 -42.74
N THR A 81 3.95 41.42 -42.72
CA THR A 81 5.02 41.62 -43.72
C THR A 81 4.93 40.68 -44.92
N SER A 82 5.55 41.02 -46.06
CA SER A 82 5.75 40.10 -47.19
C SER A 82 6.61 38.87 -46.83
N SER A 83 7.52 39.00 -45.87
CA SER A 83 8.32 37.94 -45.22
C SER A 83 7.65 37.29 -44.00
N ALA A 84 6.34 37.54 -43.77
CA ALA A 84 5.62 37.09 -42.57
C ALA A 84 5.74 35.59 -42.27
N LYS A 85 5.87 34.76 -43.32
CA LYS A 85 6.02 33.30 -43.17
C LYS A 85 7.36 32.91 -42.56
N GLU A 86 8.43 33.55 -43.00
CA GLU A 86 9.79 33.28 -42.53
C GLU A 86 10.01 33.84 -41.12
N GLU A 87 9.52 35.05 -40.85
CA GLU A 87 9.58 35.68 -39.53
C GLU A 87 8.78 34.88 -38.48
N ALA A 88 7.55 34.45 -38.81
CA ALA A 88 6.74 33.66 -37.89
C ALA A 88 7.35 32.28 -37.61
N LYS A 89 7.96 31.65 -38.62
CA LYS A 89 8.67 30.38 -38.46
C LYS A 89 9.92 30.56 -37.59
N ALA A 90 10.74 31.58 -37.85
CA ALA A 90 11.95 31.85 -37.07
C ALA A 90 11.64 32.14 -35.58
N VAL A 91 10.61 32.96 -35.30
CA VAL A 91 10.19 33.26 -33.92
C VAL A 91 9.63 32.01 -33.21
N LYS A 92 8.83 31.20 -33.92
CA LYS A 92 8.29 29.94 -33.38
C LYS A 92 9.39 28.91 -33.13
N ASP A 93 10.32 28.73 -34.05
CA ASP A 93 11.38 27.73 -33.91
C ASP A 93 12.27 28.04 -32.70
N VAL A 94 12.61 29.32 -32.48
CA VAL A 94 13.35 29.75 -31.29
C VAL A 94 12.55 29.53 -30.00
N LEU A 95 11.27 29.94 -29.97
CA LEU A 95 10.42 29.75 -28.78
C LEU A 95 10.17 28.28 -28.45
N SER A 96 9.91 27.45 -29.47
CA SER A 96 9.69 26.01 -29.31
C SER A 96 10.93 25.29 -28.81
N LYS A 97 12.12 25.70 -29.25
CA LYS A 97 13.40 25.19 -28.74
C LYS A 97 13.59 25.53 -27.26
N ILE A 98 13.31 26.77 -26.86
CA ILE A 98 13.42 27.20 -25.45
C ILE A 98 12.39 26.47 -24.57
N LEU A 99 11.16 26.29 -25.05
CA LEU A 99 10.12 25.52 -24.36
C LEU A 99 10.48 24.04 -24.24
N ALA A 100 11.10 23.44 -25.25
CA ALA A 100 11.58 22.07 -25.20
C ALA A 100 12.72 21.92 -24.18
N ASP A 101 13.62 22.89 -24.12
CA ASP A 101 14.73 22.93 -23.16
C ASP A 101 14.22 23.06 -21.71
N LEU A 102 13.26 23.96 -21.47
CA LEU A 102 12.57 24.12 -20.18
C LEU A 102 11.80 22.85 -19.75
N ARG A 103 11.12 22.17 -20.69
CA ARG A 103 10.46 20.88 -20.41
C ARG A 103 11.44 19.74 -20.17
N SER A 104 12.70 19.86 -20.61
CA SER A 104 13.74 18.86 -20.35
C SER A 104 14.45 19.08 -19.02
N THR A 105 14.45 20.31 -18.51
CA THR A 105 14.98 20.68 -17.19
C THR A 105 13.95 20.58 -16.06
N ASP A 106 12.65 20.60 -16.39
CA ASP A 106 11.55 20.34 -15.46
C ASP A 106 11.26 18.83 -15.35
N ALA A 107 11.79 18.18 -14.31
CA ALA A 107 11.72 16.73 -14.08
C ALA A 107 10.32 16.23 -13.64
N GLY A 108 9.24 16.88 -14.09
CA GLY A 108 7.86 16.69 -13.62
C GLY A 108 6.82 16.29 -14.66
N VAL A 109 7.17 15.99 -15.92
CA VAL A 109 6.19 15.58 -16.95
C VAL A 109 6.72 14.44 -17.84
N PRO A 110 5.97 13.33 -18.06
CA PRO A 110 6.42 12.19 -18.87
C PRO A 110 6.53 12.48 -20.37
N ARG A 111 7.55 11.89 -21.01
CA ARG A 111 7.84 11.89 -22.46
C ARG A 111 6.88 10.93 -23.22
N PRO A 112 6.23 11.34 -24.33
CA PRO A 112 5.53 10.39 -25.20
C PRO A 112 6.54 9.58 -26.02
N GLN A 113 6.54 8.25 -25.86
CA GLN A 113 7.25 7.30 -26.72
C GLN A 113 6.56 7.22 -28.09
N ALA A 114 7.34 7.41 -29.15
CA ALA A 114 6.96 7.03 -30.50
C ALA A 114 7.07 5.51 -30.64
N THR A 115 5.99 4.84 -31.01
CA THR A 115 6.02 3.48 -31.56
C THR A 115 5.58 3.55 -33.01
N GLU A 116 6.45 3.05 -33.88
CA GLU A 116 6.23 2.89 -35.31
C GLU A 116 5.16 1.83 -35.56
N ALA A 117 4.16 2.15 -36.38
CA ALA A 117 3.31 1.16 -37.02
C ALA A 117 3.01 1.60 -38.46
N THR A 118 3.41 0.77 -39.41
CA THR A 118 2.99 0.80 -40.83
C THR A 118 2.04 -0.38 -41.09
N PRO A 119 1.24 -0.37 -42.19
CA PRO A 119 -0.22 -0.45 -42.08
C PRO A 119 -0.86 -1.66 -42.78
N SER A 120 -2.17 -1.87 -42.55
CA SER A 120 -3.02 -2.72 -43.40
C SER A 120 -4.48 -2.22 -43.44
N VAL A 121 -4.81 -1.58 -44.58
CA VAL A 121 -6.07 -1.44 -45.35
C VAL A 121 -7.39 -2.06 -44.80
N ALA A 122 -8.46 -1.27 -44.56
CA ALA A 122 -9.53 -0.75 -45.47
C ALA A 122 -10.63 -1.79 -45.81
N GLY A 123 -11.96 -1.54 -45.79
CA GLY A 123 -12.88 -0.41 -45.53
C GLY A 123 -14.30 -1.00 -45.32
N ALA A 124 -15.46 -0.34 -45.38
CA ALA A 124 -15.92 1.05 -45.44
C ALA A 124 -17.47 1.00 -45.19
N SER A 125 -18.04 1.99 -44.47
CA SER A 125 -19.25 2.77 -44.85
C SER A 125 -19.91 3.51 -43.66
N THR A 126 -19.93 4.83 -43.79
CA THR A 126 -20.58 5.90 -42.98
C THR A 126 -21.97 6.27 -43.59
N PRO A 127 -22.77 7.27 -43.14
CA PRO A 127 -22.60 8.25 -42.03
C PRO A 127 -23.83 8.62 -41.15
N GLY A 128 -23.55 9.28 -40.01
CA GLY A 128 -24.37 10.33 -39.37
C GLY A 128 -24.66 10.09 -37.88
N GLY A 129 -24.30 10.91 -36.89
CA GLY A 129 -23.61 12.20 -36.82
C GLY A 129 -23.33 12.55 -35.34
N GLY A 130 -22.44 13.52 -35.08
CA GLY A 130 -22.25 14.13 -33.75
C GLY A 130 -21.03 13.69 -32.93
N GLY A 131 -19.81 13.86 -33.48
CA GLY A 131 -18.57 13.58 -32.75
C GLY A 131 -18.14 14.72 -31.82
N ALA A 132 -18.27 14.52 -30.51
CA ALA A 132 -17.48 15.21 -29.51
C ALA A 132 -16.16 14.46 -29.30
N SER A 133 -15.04 15.14 -29.52
CA SER A 133 -13.71 14.56 -29.63
C SER A 133 -13.23 13.89 -28.34
N ALA A 134 -12.81 12.63 -28.46
CA ALA A 134 -12.11 11.84 -27.43
C ALA A 134 -10.85 12.53 -26.86
N SER A 135 -10.33 13.57 -27.52
CA SER A 135 -9.20 14.38 -27.04
C SER A 135 -9.49 15.18 -25.77
N MET A 136 -10.75 15.52 -25.47
CA MET A 136 -11.11 16.23 -24.23
C MET A 136 -11.18 15.30 -23.01
N ALA A 137 -11.49 14.02 -23.21
CA ALA A 137 -11.49 13.03 -22.14
C ALA A 137 -10.06 12.76 -21.62
N PHE A 138 -9.09 12.63 -22.53
CA PHE A 138 -7.66 12.50 -22.15
C PHE A 138 -7.09 13.77 -21.49
N ALA A 139 -7.55 14.97 -21.87
CA ALA A 139 -7.10 16.22 -21.27
C ALA A 139 -7.58 16.39 -19.81
N SER A 140 -8.73 15.82 -19.44
CA SER A 140 -9.22 15.86 -18.04
C SER A 140 -8.47 14.89 -17.10
N ALA A 141 -7.96 13.78 -17.63
CA ALA A 141 -7.19 12.80 -16.85
C ALA A 141 -5.74 13.26 -16.58
N VAL A 142 -5.16 14.12 -17.44
CA VAL A 142 -3.79 14.64 -17.24
C VAL A 142 -3.72 15.89 -16.35
N ASN A 143 -4.86 16.52 -16.06
CA ASN A 143 -4.95 17.72 -15.21
C ASN A 143 -5.61 17.45 -13.84
N ALA A 144 -5.98 16.19 -13.59
CA ALA A 144 -6.12 15.70 -12.23
C ALA A 144 -4.71 15.58 -11.67
N GLN A 145 -4.24 16.63 -10.99
CA GLN A 145 -3.13 16.46 -10.05
C GLN A 145 -3.56 15.40 -9.04
N SER A 146 -3.07 14.18 -9.27
CA SER A 146 -2.89 13.13 -8.29
C SER A 146 -2.73 13.75 -6.91
N GLY A 147 -3.74 13.61 -6.05
CA GLY A 147 -3.62 14.07 -4.68
C GLY A 147 -2.39 13.45 -4.01
N PRO A 148 -1.86 14.01 -2.92
CA PRO A 148 -0.75 13.42 -2.17
C PRO A 148 -1.01 11.97 -1.70
N SER A 149 -2.28 11.53 -1.76
CA SER A 149 -2.68 10.14 -1.55
C SER A 149 -2.18 9.16 -2.61
N GLU A 150 -2.05 9.55 -3.90
CA GLU A 150 -1.61 8.63 -4.97
C GLU A 150 -0.13 8.23 -4.82
N ARG A 151 0.70 9.10 -4.24
CA ARG A 151 2.11 8.82 -3.99
C ARG A 151 2.33 7.63 -3.08
N TRP A 152 1.43 7.39 -2.12
CA TRP A 152 1.53 6.24 -1.21
C TRP A 152 1.02 4.94 -1.83
N PHE A 153 0.32 5.01 -2.97
CA PHE A 153 -0.19 3.86 -3.70
C PHE A 153 0.71 3.47 -4.89
N ASP A 154 1.68 4.31 -5.28
CA ASP A 154 2.66 3.98 -6.32
C ASP A 154 3.88 3.22 -5.74
N ASP A 155 3.89 1.90 -5.96
CA ASP A 155 4.96 1.00 -5.50
C ASP A 155 6.37 1.40 -5.95
N ASN A 156 6.51 2.09 -7.08
CA ASN A 156 7.83 2.50 -7.55
C ASN A 156 8.35 3.72 -6.78
N GLU A 157 7.47 4.65 -6.41
CA GLU A 157 7.83 5.81 -5.59
C GLU A 157 8.25 5.36 -4.18
N LEU A 158 7.52 4.42 -3.57
CA LEU A 158 7.85 3.88 -2.25
C LEU A 158 9.19 3.12 -2.22
N LYS A 159 9.52 2.38 -3.29
CA LYS A 159 10.81 1.67 -3.41
C LYS A 159 12.00 2.60 -3.60
N ASN A 160 11.76 3.82 -4.08
CA ASN A 160 12.82 4.81 -4.30
C ASN A 160 12.98 5.77 -3.10
N ASP A 161 12.01 5.85 -2.20
CA ASP A 161 12.06 6.69 -1.00
C ASP A 161 12.97 6.08 0.09
N ILE A 162 14.23 6.50 0.08
CA ILE A 162 15.26 6.04 1.02
C ILE A 162 14.98 6.52 2.46
N GLU A 163 14.37 7.71 2.63
CA GLU A 163 14.09 8.24 3.97
C GLU A 163 13.00 7.43 4.66
N LEU A 164 11.95 7.06 3.93
CA LEU A 164 10.89 6.18 4.40
C LEU A 164 11.44 4.80 4.78
N GLN A 165 12.31 4.23 3.93
CA GLN A 165 12.98 2.94 4.19
C GLN A 165 13.80 2.98 5.47
N GLN A 166 14.65 4.01 5.64
CA GLN A 166 15.45 4.18 6.85
C GLN A 166 14.58 4.39 8.09
N SER A 167 13.48 5.13 7.97
CA SER A 167 12.53 5.34 9.06
C SER A 167 11.87 4.02 9.50
N LEU A 168 11.44 3.20 8.54
CA LEU A 168 10.89 1.86 8.81
C LEU A 168 11.93 0.95 9.47
N MET A 169 13.18 0.98 9.02
CA MET A 169 14.28 0.20 9.62
C MET A 169 14.63 0.65 11.06
N LYS A 170 14.43 1.94 11.39
CA LYS A 170 14.58 2.42 12.77
C LYS A 170 13.47 1.91 13.68
N LYS A 171 12.25 1.80 13.15
CA LYS A 171 11.08 1.29 13.87
C LYS A 171 11.17 -0.22 14.10
N ASP A 172 11.54 -0.98 13.08
CA ASP A 172 11.67 -2.44 13.14
C ASP A 172 13.14 -2.91 13.14
N LYS A 173 13.64 -3.23 14.33
CA LYS A 173 15.01 -3.71 14.54
C LYS A 173 15.26 -5.09 13.92
N SER A 174 14.25 -5.95 13.85
CA SER A 174 14.39 -7.31 13.30
C SER A 174 14.55 -7.27 11.77
N LEU A 175 13.78 -6.39 11.13
CA LEU A 175 13.92 -6.09 9.70
C LEU A 175 15.29 -5.49 9.40
N HIS A 176 15.76 -4.57 10.24
CA HIS A 176 17.10 -4.00 10.09
C HIS A 176 18.20 -5.06 10.16
N GLN A 177 18.15 -5.99 11.13
CA GLN A 177 19.12 -7.08 11.23
C GLN A 177 19.09 -7.99 10.00
N THR A 178 17.90 -8.33 9.52
CA THR A 178 17.74 -9.15 8.30
C THR A 178 18.32 -8.45 7.07
N TYR A 179 18.08 -7.14 6.93
CA TYR A 179 18.64 -6.35 5.84
C TYR A 179 20.17 -6.30 5.88
N VAL A 180 20.76 -6.06 7.06
CA VAL A 180 22.21 -6.00 7.23
C VAL A 180 22.86 -7.36 6.94
N GLU A 181 22.28 -8.46 7.40
CA GLU A 181 22.80 -9.81 7.07
C GLU A 181 22.59 -10.17 5.59
N ALA A 182 21.47 -9.79 5.00
CA ALA A 182 21.24 -10.06 3.59
C ALA A 182 22.21 -9.26 2.69
N ILE A 183 22.56 -8.03 3.08
CA ILE A 183 23.62 -7.25 2.41
C ILE A 183 25.00 -7.86 2.64
N SER A 184 25.33 -8.30 3.85
CA SER A 184 26.66 -8.87 4.12
C SER A 184 26.87 -10.18 3.37
N THR A 185 25.79 -10.91 3.11
CA THR A 185 25.80 -12.20 2.41
C THR A 185 25.41 -12.12 0.94
N LYS A 186 25.28 -10.90 0.41
CA LYS A 186 24.96 -10.67 -1.01
C LYS A 186 26.09 -11.21 -1.90
N PRO A 187 25.78 -11.78 -3.08
CA PRO A 187 26.81 -12.08 -4.07
C PRO A 187 27.49 -10.79 -4.56
N GLU A 188 28.80 -10.84 -4.85
CA GLU A 188 29.55 -9.67 -5.32
C GLU A 188 29.01 -9.10 -6.65
N SER A 189 28.37 -9.96 -7.45
CA SER A 189 27.77 -9.63 -8.73
C SER A 189 26.48 -8.80 -8.64
N ILE A 190 25.78 -8.77 -7.49
CA ILE A 190 24.61 -7.89 -7.32
C ILE A 190 25.03 -6.54 -6.75
N SER A 191 24.67 -5.47 -7.48
CA SER A 191 24.88 -4.11 -7.02
C SER A 191 24.05 -3.84 -5.76
N GLY A 192 24.58 -3.03 -4.83
CA GLY A 192 23.84 -2.64 -3.62
C GLY A 192 22.45 -2.03 -3.93
N PRO A 193 22.32 -1.15 -4.94
CA PRO A 193 21.02 -0.62 -5.34
C PRO A 193 20.07 -1.68 -5.90
N ALA A 194 20.54 -2.60 -6.75
CA ALA A 194 19.71 -3.68 -7.28
C ALA A 194 19.18 -4.57 -6.15
N PHE A 195 20.06 -4.95 -5.21
CA PHE A 195 19.64 -5.68 -4.01
C PHE A 195 18.58 -4.91 -3.20
N ASN A 196 18.77 -3.60 -3.02
CA ASN A 196 17.83 -2.77 -2.27
C ASN A 196 16.43 -2.74 -2.92
N THR A 197 16.37 -2.56 -4.25
CA THR A 197 15.09 -2.59 -4.98
C THR A 197 14.39 -3.94 -4.86
N GLN A 198 15.13 -5.05 -4.94
CA GLN A 198 14.59 -6.39 -4.77
C GLN A 198 14.09 -6.62 -3.33
N PHE A 199 14.89 -6.21 -2.33
CA PHE A 199 14.52 -6.33 -0.91
C PHE A 199 13.23 -5.60 -0.56
N TRP A 200 13.03 -4.39 -1.10
CA TRP A 200 11.81 -3.61 -0.88
C TRP A 200 10.66 -4.03 -1.79
N SER A 201 10.93 -4.67 -2.93
CA SER A 201 9.87 -5.20 -3.81
C SER A 201 9.00 -6.25 -3.12
N THR A 202 9.58 -7.03 -2.22
CA THR A 202 8.86 -8.05 -1.43
C THR A 202 8.10 -7.45 -0.25
N ARG A 203 8.42 -6.21 0.12
CA ARG A 203 7.96 -5.50 1.33
C ARG A 203 7.28 -4.17 1.04
N THR A 204 6.75 -3.98 -0.17
CA THR A 204 6.03 -2.76 -0.55
C THR A 204 4.83 -2.52 0.37
N ASN A 205 4.18 -3.59 0.83
CA ASN A 205 3.10 -3.53 1.81
C ASN A 205 3.54 -2.92 3.15
N LEU A 206 4.75 -3.24 3.65
CA LEU A 206 5.27 -2.67 4.89
C LEU A 206 5.63 -1.19 4.71
N LEU A 207 6.27 -0.84 3.59
CA LEU A 207 6.55 0.56 3.25
C LEU A 207 5.25 1.35 3.12
N ARG A 208 4.23 0.79 2.48
CA ARG A 208 2.91 1.42 2.32
C ARG A 208 2.21 1.61 3.65
N ALA A 209 2.16 0.58 4.49
CA ALA A 209 1.56 0.68 5.81
C ALA A 209 2.27 1.76 6.65
N HIS A 210 3.60 1.82 6.59
CA HIS A 210 4.39 2.82 7.31
C HIS A 210 4.21 4.23 6.76
N ALA A 211 4.15 4.39 5.44
CA ALA A 211 3.84 5.66 4.80
C ALA A 211 2.45 6.16 5.20
N ILE A 212 1.45 5.28 5.21
CA ILE A 212 0.09 5.61 5.67
C ILE A 212 0.11 6.01 7.15
N GLU A 213 0.81 5.28 7.99
CA GLU A 213 0.88 5.54 9.44
C GLU A 213 1.55 6.89 9.76
N ILE A 214 2.68 7.22 9.12
CA ILE A 214 3.34 8.52 9.28
C ILE A 214 2.43 9.66 8.83
N ASN A 215 1.69 9.45 7.75
CA ASN A 215 0.81 10.46 7.18
C ASN A 215 -0.59 10.47 7.81
N GLN A 216 -0.89 9.55 8.73
CA GLN A 216 -2.17 9.49 9.43
C GLN A 216 -2.24 10.62 10.45
N LYS A 217 -2.90 11.71 10.06
CA LYS A 217 -3.15 12.86 10.95
C LYS A 217 -4.43 12.64 11.75
N LYS A 218 -4.44 13.15 12.99
CA LYS A 218 -5.68 13.23 13.78
C LYS A 218 -6.68 14.12 13.04
N GLY A 219 -7.94 13.69 12.99
CA GLY A 219 -9.01 14.46 12.36
C GLY A 219 -9.17 15.85 13.00
N PRO A 220 -9.55 16.88 12.22
CA PRO A 220 -9.80 18.22 12.74
C PRO A 220 -10.94 18.18 13.75
N TYR A 221 -10.75 18.81 14.91
CA TYR A 221 -11.75 18.94 15.97
C TYR A 221 -11.78 20.38 16.49
N ASN A 222 -12.87 20.81 17.12
CA ASN A 222 -13.01 22.19 17.61
C ASN A 222 -12.00 22.53 18.73
N VAL A 223 -10.87 23.15 18.38
CA VAL A 223 -9.76 23.41 19.32
C VAL A 223 -10.13 24.47 20.36
N LEU A 224 -10.82 25.54 19.94
CA LEU A 224 -11.22 26.64 20.83
C LEU A 224 -12.14 26.19 21.97
N SER A 225 -12.91 25.11 21.80
CA SER A 225 -13.74 24.55 22.86
C SER A 225 -12.95 23.71 23.89
N THR A 226 -11.82 23.13 23.46
CA THR A 226 -11.00 22.21 24.29
C THR A 226 -9.95 22.94 25.12
N VAL A 227 -9.44 24.06 24.61
CA VAL A 227 -8.45 24.88 25.33
C VAL A 227 -9.18 25.73 26.37
N LYS A 228 -9.25 25.22 27.60
CA LYS A 228 -9.77 25.97 28.74
C LYS A 228 -8.62 26.63 29.51
N PRO A 229 -8.75 27.91 29.90
CA PRO A 229 -7.79 28.53 30.78
C PRO A 229 -7.67 27.75 32.09
N ARG A 230 -6.44 27.39 32.50
CA ARG A 230 -6.18 26.84 33.83
C ARG A 230 -5.44 27.90 34.65
N THR A 231 -5.96 28.17 35.83
CA THR A 231 -5.27 29.02 36.81
C THR A 231 -4.29 28.14 37.58
N VAL A 232 -3.01 28.42 37.46
CA VAL A 232 -1.95 27.78 38.25
C VAL A 232 -1.22 28.92 38.96
N ASP A 233 -1.19 28.89 40.29
CA ASP A 233 -0.55 29.91 41.14
C ASP A 233 -1.13 31.33 41.01
N GLY A 234 -2.45 31.46 40.81
CA GLY A 234 -3.12 32.77 40.68
C GLY A 234 -2.89 33.48 39.34
N GLU A 235 -1.98 32.97 38.50
CA GLU A 235 -1.77 33.42 37.12
C GLU A 235 -2.48 32.49 36.12
N LEU A 236 -3.09 33.08 35.10
CA LEU A 236 -3.77 32.35 34.04
C LEU A 236 -2.74 31.83 33.03
N LYS A 237 -2.33 30.56 33.14
CA LYS A 237 -1.39 29.94 32.20
C LYS A 237 -2.14 29.03 31.23
N LEU A 238 -1.89 29.25 29.94
CA LEU A 238 -2.47 28.47 28.86
C LEU A 238 -1.43 27.50 28.32
N ASN A 239 -1.64 26.20 28.53
CA ASN A 239 -0.81 25.17 27.91
C ASN A 239 -1.40 24.87 26.52
N ILE A 240 -0.86 25.50 25.48
CA ILE A 240 -1.27 25.32 24.09
C ILE A 240 -0.13 24.64 23.33
N SER A 241 -0.41 23.54 22.63
CA SER A 241 0.57 22.88 21.77
C SER A 241 0.69 23.57 20.40
N VAL A 242 1.83 23.42 19.73
CA VAL A 242 2.05 23.98 18.38
C VAL A 242 1.03 23.43 17.37
N GLU A 243 0.68 22.16 17.49
CA GLU A 243 -0.38 21.53 16.68
C GLU A 243 -1.74 22.19 16.90
N GLN A 244 -2.08 22.52 18.15
CA GLN A 244 -3.31 23.24 18.49
C GLN A 244 -3.32 24.65 17.88
N VAL A 245 -2.21 25.37 17.91
CA VAL A 245 -2.08 26.68 17.26
C VAL A 245 -2.27 26.56 15.75
N GLN A 246 -1.64 25.57 15.10
CA GLN A 246 -1.80 25.36 13.67
C GLN A 246 -3.25 25.00 13.30
N MET A 247 -3.92 24.18 14.10
CA MET A 247 -5.34 23.89 13.93
C MET A 247 -6.21 25.13 14.15
N MET A 248 -5.87 26.01 15.10
CA MET A 248 -6.58 27.28 15.31
C MET A 248 -6.43 28.22 14.11
N PHE A 249 -5.24 28.32 13.52
CA PHE A 249 -5.02 29.09 12.30
C PHE A 249 -5.75 28.50 11.09
N ALA A 250 -5.77 27.17 10.98
CA ALA A 250 -6.52 26.48 9.94
C ALA A 250 -8.01 26.77 10.09
N GLN A 251 -8.56 26.68 11.31
CA GLN A 251 -9.98 26.92 11.63
C GLN A 251 -10.39 28.39 11.52
N HIS A 252 -9.53 29.32 11.93
CA HIS A 252 -9.85 30.74 11.97
C HIS A 252 -8.70 31.57 11.35
N PRO A 253 -8.73 31.81 10.03
CA PRO A 253 -7.71 32.60 9.33
C PRO A 253 -7.59 34.03 9.85
N LEU A 254 -8.65 34.58 10.44
CA LEU A 254 -8.61 35.87 11.13
C LEU A 254 -7.59 35.88 12.27
N ILE A 255 -7.54 34.80 13.08
CA ILE A 255 -6.56 34.68 14.16
C ILE A 255 -5.13 34.67 13.59
N LYS A 256 -4.92 33.99 12.45
CA LYS A 256 -3.61 33.97 11.77
C LYS A 256 -3.16 35.38 11.33
N ARG A 257 -4.08 36.20 10.81
CA ARG A 257 -3.79 37.60 10.44
C ARG A 257 -3.42 38.42 11.68
N ILE A 258 -4.25 38.37 12.72
CA ILE A 258 -4.02 39.12 13.96
C ILE A 258 -2.71 38.68 14.62
N TYR A 259 -2.39 37.38 14.59
CA TYR A 259 -1.13 36.85 15.09
C TYR A 259 0.07 37.40 14.31
N ASN A 260 0.04 37.37 12.96
CA ASN A 260 1.12 37.88 12.12
C ASN A 260 1.36 39.40 12.28
N GLU A 261 0.32 40.17 12.59
CA GLU A 261 0.42 41.63 12.75
C GLU A 261 0.99 42.05 14.12
N ASN A 262 0.78 41.22 15.14
CA ASN A 262 1.01 41.55 16.55
C ASN A 262 2.10 40.71 17.23
N VAL A 263 2.49 39.56 16.67
CA VAL A 263 3.63 38.77 17.12
C VAL A 263 4.73 38.96 16.07
N PRO A 264 5.94 39.45 16.43
CA PRO A 264 6.59 39.40 17.75
C PRO A 264 6.42 40.61 18.68
N LYS A 265 5.59 41.62 18.34
CA LYS A 265 5.44 42.84 19.17
C LYS A 265 4.94 42.53 20.59
N LEU A 266 4.09 41.51 20.72
CA LEU A 266 3.70 40.86 21.97
C LEU A 266 4.33 39.48 22.05
N SER A 267 4.60 39.01 23.27
CA SER A 267 5.00 37.61 23.48
C SER A 267 3.84 36.68 23.13
N GLU A 268 4.14 35.47 22.64
CA GLU A 268 3.10 34.50 22.29
C GLU A 268 2.20 34.14 23.49
N ALA A 269 2.79 34.00 24.68
CA ALA A 269 2.05 33.71 25.91
C ALA A 269 1.07 34.83 26.28
N GLU A 270 1.48 36.10 26.12
CA GLU A 270 0.64 37.27 26.38
C GLU A 270 -0.43 37.47 25.30
N PHE A 271 -0.10 37.18 24.05
CA PHE A 271 -1.06 37.20 22.95
C PHE A 271 -2.21 36.21 23.20
N TRP A 272 -1.87 34.96 23.55
CA TRP A 272 -2.89 33.93 23.79
C TRP A 272 -3.69 34.21 25.05
N SER A 273 -3.08 34.66 26.15
CA SER A 273 -3.81 34.97 27.39
C SER A 273 -4.84 36.08 27.17
N ARG A 274 -4.47 37.14 26.44
CA ARG A 274 -5.38 38.23 26.06
C ARG A 274 -6.47 37.74 25.09
N PHE A 275 -6.11 36.92 24.10
CA PHE A 275 -7.07 36.37 23.14
C PHE A 275 -8.17 35.55 23.82
N PHE A 276 -7.83 34.59 24.69
CA PHE A 276 -8.84 33.72 25.34
C PHE A 276 -9.74 34.46 26.34
N LEU A 277 -9.33 35.63 26.83
CA LEU A 277 -10.16 36.52 27.67
C LEU A 277 -10.98 37.54 26.85
N SER A 278 -10.61 37.77 25.59
CA SER A 278 -11.26 38.76 24.73
C SER A 278 -12.71 38.40 24.36
N ARG A 279 -13.50 39.41 23.98
CA ARG A 279 -14.84 39.22 23.40
C ARG A 279 -14.78 38.49 22.07
N LEU A 280 -13.69 38.65 21.31
CA LEU A 280 -13.50 37.97 20.02
C LEU A 280 -13.45 36.44 20.18
N SER A 281 -12.72 35.93 21.17
CA SER A 281 -12.67 34.47 21.40
C SER A 281 -14.03 33.91 21.85
N LYS A 282 -14.79 34.64 22.68
CA LYS A 282 -16.17 34.27 23.04
C LYS A 282 -17.09 34.25 21.82
N LYS A 283 -17.00 35.26 20.94
CA LYS A 283 -17.76 35.29 19.67
C LYS A 283 -17.40 34.10 18.79
N LEU A 284 -16.10 33.81 18.60
CA LEU A 284 -15.62 32.69 17.79
C LEU A 284 -16.00 31.32 18.38
N ARG A 285 -16.12 31.21 19.71
CA ARG A 285 -16.61 30.01 20.41
C ARG A 285 -18.14 29.87 20.38
N GLY A 286 -18.86 30.89 19.92
CA GLY A 286 -20.32 30.91 19.99
C GLY A 286 -20.83 31.01 21.44
N GLU A 287 -20.09 31.68 22.33
CA GLU A 287 -20.58 32.03 23.66
C GLU A 287 -21.30 33.38 23.62
N ARG A 288 -22.29 33.57 24.50
CA ARG A 288 -23.02 34.84 24.61
C ARG A 288 -22.07 35.92 25.13
N VAL A 289 -21.86 36.96 24.33
CA VAL A 289 -21.10 38.14 24.77
C VAL A 289 -22.01 39.00 25.65
N THR A 290 -21.54 39.30 26.86
CA THR A 290 -22.21 40.20 27.79
C THR A 290 -21.49 41.54 27.83
N GLU A 291 -22.18 42.60 28.21
CA GLU A 291 -21.58 43.93 28.27
C GLU A 291 -20.50 44.05 29.36
N ASN A 292 -20.54 43.16 30.36
CA ASN A 292 -19.57 43.06 31.45
C ASN A 292 -18.25 42.35 31.07
N ASP A 293 -18.13 41.83 29.84
CA ASP A 293 -16.90 41.16 29.40
C ASP A 293 -15.75 42.16 29.21
N THR A 294 -14.53 41.75 29.59
CA THR A 294 -13.30 42.56 29.43
C THR A 294 -13.11 42.97 27.97
N ARG A 295 -13.06 44.29 27.73
CA ARG A 295 -12.78 44.88 26.42
C ARG A 295 -11.27 44.91 26.21
N ASP A 296 -10.82 44.45 25.06
CA ASP A 296 -9.41 44.51 24.65
C ASP A 296 -9.30 45.31 23.36
N LEU A 297 -8.55 46.41 23.41
CA LEU A 297 -8.37 47.33 22.29
C LEU A 297 -7.75 46.67 21.05
N LEU A 298 -6.98 45.58 21.25
CA LEU A 298 -6.34 44.86 20.15
C LEU A 298 -7.34 43.97 19.40
N PHE A 299 -8.15 43.21 20.13
CA PHE A 299 -9.04 42.19 19.54
C PHE A 299 -10.44 42.72 19.22
N ASP A 300 -10.90 43.79 19.89
CA ASP A 300 -12.23 44.37 19.67
C ASP A 300 -12.35 45.15 18.35
N LYS A 301 -11.22 45.46 17.69
CA LYS A 301 -11.19 46.13 16.38
C LYS A 301 -11.66 45.21 15.25
N TYR A 302 -11.52 43.90 15.42
CA TYR A 302 -11.81 42.91 14.38
C TYR A 302 -13.21 42.33 14.55
N ASP A 303 -13.97 42.23 13.47
CA ASP A 303 -15.28 41.59 13.51
C ASP A 303 -15.17 40.08 13.27
N ALA A 304 -15.87 39.29 14.09
CA ALA A 304 -15.92 37.84 13.96
C ALA A 304 -16.63 37.40 12.67
N SER A 305 -17.46 38.27 12.09
CA SER A 305 -18.18 38.01 10.84
C SER A 305 -17.25 37.85 9.63
N GLU A 306 -16.07 38.49 9.62
CA GLU A 306 -15.07 38.35 8.53
C GLU A 306 -14.60 36.90 8.36
N ASN A 307 -14.59 36.15 9.46
CA ASN A 307 -14.28 34.73 9.48
C ASN A 307 -15.39 33.87 8.87
N THR A 308 -16.63 34.36 8.88
CA THR A 308 -17.81 33.69 8.31
C THR A 308 -18.10 34.09 6.87
N HIS A 309 -17.78 35.32 6.46
CA HIS A 309 -18.07 35.84 5.11
C HIS A 309 -17.08 35.37 4.04
N SER A 310 -15.85 35.04 4.43
CA SER A 310 -14.80 34.64 3.48
C SER A 310 -14.98 33.23 2.91
N ILE A 311 -15.90 32.43 3.47
CA ILE A 311 -16.20 31.08 3.01
C ILE A 311 -17.70 31.05 2.70
N GLN A 312 -18.09 31.56 1.52
CA GLN A 312 -19.39 31.21 0.96
C GLN A 312 -19.39 29.70 0.72
N SER A 313 -20.10 29.04 1.61
CA SER A 313 -20.23 27.60 1.76
C SER A 313 -20.55 26.91 0.44
N LYS A 314 -19.68 26.00 -0.02
CA LYS A 314 -20.05 25.10 -1.12
C LYS A 314 -21.28 24.26 -0.76
N ILE A 315 -21.51 24.03 0.54
CA ILE A 315 -22.67 23.29 1.05
C ILE A 315 -23.97 24.11 0.94
N MET A 316 -24.01 25.39 1.30
CA MET A 316 -25.24 26.19 1.03
C MET A 316 -25.38 26.58 -0.45
N ALA A 317 -24.31 26.45 -1.24
CA ALA A 317 -24.38 26.56 -2.69
C ALA A 317 -24.84 25.26 -3.37
N GLN A 318 -24.84 24.12 -2.65
CA GLN A 318 -25.49 22.91 -3.13
C GLN A 318 -26.99 23.15 -3.10
N ALA A 319 -27.62 23.02 -4.27
CA ALA A 319 -29.06 23.14 -4.39
C ALA A 319 -29.70 22.05 -3.53
N VAL A 320 -30.40 22.46 -2.47
CA VAL A 320 -31.23 21.56 -1.68
C VAL A 320 -32.27 20.96 -2.64
N PRO A 321 -32.43 19.63 -2.71
CA PRO A 321 -33.44 19.03 -3.55
C PRO A 321 -34.81 19.66 -3.27
N ARG A 322 -35.53 20.04 -4.33
CA ARG A 322 -36.80 20.78 -4.22
C ARG A 322 -37.88 20.07 -3.40
N MET A 323 -37.75 18.75 -3.21
CA MET A 323 -38.62 17.97 -2.33
C MET A 323 -38.39 18.22 -0.83
N ILE A 324 -37.17 18.60 -0.43
CA ILE A 324 -36.78 18.91 0.96
C ILE A 324 -36.87 20.42 1.24
N ASP A 325 -36.87 21.25 0.20
CA ASP A 325 -36.92 22.70 0.33
C ASP A 325 -38.24 23.20 0.95
N LEU A 326 -38.19 23.41 2.27
CA LEU A 326 -39.31 23.94 3.05
C LEU A 326 -39.56 25.43 2.80
N GLU A 327 -38.53 26.20 2.43
CA GLU A 327 -38.65 27.64 2.18
C GLU A 327 -39.43 27.88 0.89
N ALA A 328 -39.09 27.16 -0.18
CA ALA A 328 -39.86 27.18 -1.43
C ALA A 328 -41.32 26.70 -1.24
N ASN A 329 -41.55 25.76 -0.33
CA ASN A 329 -42.90 25.31 0.04
C ASN A 329 -43.67 26.38 0.83
N GLU A 330 -43.00 27.08 1.76
CA GLU A 330 -43.56 28.19 2.53
C GLU A 330 -43.95 29.35 1.60
N GLU A 331 -43.11 29.71 0.63
CA GLU A 331 -43.42 30.73 -0.38
C GLU A 331 -44.63 30.35 -1.25
N ASN A 332 -44.69 29.09 -1.71
CA ASN A 332 -45.77 28.63 -2.60
C ASN A 332 -47.13 28.51 -1.88
N GLN A 333 -47.13 28.18 -0.59
CA GLN A 333 -48.37 28.17 0.22
C GLN A 333 -48.82 29.57 0.67
N GLY A 334 -48.13 30.63 0.25
CA GLY A 334 -48.47 32.02 0.56
C GLY A 334 -47.92 32.52 1.90
N GLY A 335 -46.84 31.91 2.39
CA GLY A 335 -46.20 32.21 3.67
C GLY A 335 -47.06 31.82 4.88
N PHE A 336 -46.59 32.21 6.08
CA PHE A 336 -47.38 32.13 7.31
C PHE A 336 -48.73 32.84 7.07
N ARG A 337 -49.82 32.07 6.97
CA ARG A 337 -51.19 32.59 6.73
C ARG A 337 -51.67 33.59 7.79
N SER A 338 -50.96 33.71 8.91
CA SER A 338 -51.07 34.83 9.84
C SER A 338 -50.00 35.88 9.53
N GLY A 339 -50.39 37.09 9.14
CA GLY A 339 -49.49 38.23 8.87
C GLY A 339 -48.70 38.76 10.09
N ASN A 340 -48.52 37.96 11.13
CA ASN A 340 -47.72 38.28 12.30
C ASN A 340 -46.26 37.93 12.02
N ALA A 341 -45.38 38.92 12.16
CA ALA A 341 -43.96 38.66 12.14
C ALA A 341 -43.58 37.72 13.30
N LYS A 342 -42.61 36.83 13.07
CA LYS A 342 -42.09 35.88 14.07
C LYS A 342 -41.77 36.60 15.38
N ASP A 343 -42.03 35.96 16.53
CA ASP A 343 -41.79 36.53 17.86
C ASP A 343 -40.33 37.03 18.02
N VAL A 344 -40.09 38.00 18.89
CA VAL A 344 -38.78 38.62 19.09
C VAL A 344 -37.73 37.60 19.56
N GLU A 345 -38.15 36.53 20.23
CA GLU A 345 -37.29 35.39 20.58
C GLU A 345 -37.01 34.45 19.40
N MET A 346 -37.94 34.39 18.44
CA MET A 346 -37.82 33.61 17.20
C MET A 346 -37.07 34.35 16.08
N ARG A 347 -36.58 35.57 16.35
CA ARG A 347 -35.75 36.36 15.43
C ARG A 347 -34.27 36.21 15.79
N PRO A 348 -33.36 36.10 14.81
CA PRO A 348 -31.92 36.06 15.06
C PRO A 348 -31.47 37.30 15.84
N ARG A 349 -30.95 37.10 17.06
CA ARG A 349 -30.38 38.18 17.87
C ARG A 349 -28.92 38.38 17.49
N ALA A 350 -28.51 39.63 17.27
CA ALA A 350 -27.11 39.97 16.96
C ALA A 350 -26.11 39.53 18.07
N ASN A 351 -26.59 39.43 19.32
CA ASN A 351 -25.78 39.04 20.48
C ASN A 351 -25.58 37.51 20.63
N ILE A 352 -26.18 36.71 19.75
CA ILE A 352 -26.15 35.23 19.82
C ILE A 352 -25.76 34.69 18.42
N PRO A 353 -24.51 34.89 17.98
CA PRO A 353 -24.05 34.38 16.68
C PRO A 353 -23.79 32.85 16.68
N ILE A 354 -24.14 32.17 17.77
CA ILE A 354 -23.81 30.76 18.08
C ILE A 354 -24.09 29.84 16.89
N VAL A 355 -25.27 29.98 16.28
CA VAL A 355 -25.68 29.11 15.17
C VAL A 355 -24.81 29.36 13.94
N LYS A 356 -24.51 30.62 13.61
CA LYS A 356 -23.67 30.96 12.45
C LYS A 356 -22.23 30.49 12.62
N THR A 357 -21.67 30.66 13.82
CA THR A 357 -20.30 30.26 14.11
C THR A 357 -20.15 28.75 14.18
N LEU A 358 -21.12 28.04 14.78
CA LEU A 358 -21.13 26.59 14.84
C LEU A 358 -21.30 25.97 13.45
N ASN A 359 -22.23 26.48 12.63
CA ASN A 359 -22.45 25.99 11.26
C ASN A 359 -21.22 26.21 10.36
N SER A 360 -20.61 27.40 10.44
CA SER A 360 -19.38 27.69 9.70
C SER A 360 -18.22 26.78 10.14
N LEU A 361 -18.12 26.50 11.45
CA LEU A 361 -17.11 25.60 11.97
C LEU A 361 -17.36 24.14 11.58
N SER A 362 -18.60 23.66 11.67
CA SER A 362 -18.96 22.29 11.28
C SER A 362 -18.72 22.06 9.80
N GLU A 363 -19.11 23.01 8.95
CA GLU A 363 -18.81 22.96 7.53
C GLU A 363 -17.30 22.88 7.29
N LYS A 364 -16.51 23.70 8.00
CA LYS A 364 -15.06 23.68 7.83
C LYS A 364 -14.40 22.38 8.28
N ILE A 365 -14.93 21.76 9.33
CA ILE A 365 -14.47 20.44 9.78
C ILE A 365 -14.84 19.39 8.71
N MET A 366 -16.06 19.43 8.18
CA MET A 366 -16.54 18.50 7.16
C MET A 366 -15.88 18.69 5.79
N ALA A 367 -15.53 19.93 5.40
CA ALA A 367 -14.88 20.23 4.12
C ALA A 367 -13.51 19.54 3.96
N ASN A 368 -12.86 19.19 5.07
CA ASN A 368 -11.60 18.46 5.06
C ASN A 368 -11.77 16.94 5.11
N VAL A 369 -13.00 16.45 5.31
CA VAL A 369 -13.32 15.02 5.30
C VAL A 369 -13.61 14.64 3.85
N ALA A 370 -12.97 13.58 3.36
CA ALA A 370 -13.28 13.05 2.04
C ALA A 370 -14.76 12.67 1.99
N PRO A 371 -15.52 13.09 0.96
CA PRO A 371 -16.91 12.66 0.82
C PRO A 371 -16.91 11.12 0.73
N SER A 372 -17.58 10.46 1.68
CA SER A 372 -17.80 9.00 1.64
C SER A 372 -18.62 8.59 0.42
N ASP A 373 -19.37 9.56 -0.10
CA ASP A 373 -20.45 9.41 -1.04
C ASP A 373 -20.04 10.15 -2.31
N SER A 374 -19.22 9.49 -3.13
CA SER A 374 -18.92 9.93 -4.48
C SER A 374 -20.13 9.63 -5.38
N TYR A 375 -21.26 10.27 -5.12
CA TYR A 375 -22.36 10.24 -6.07
C TYR A 375 -21.98 11.20 -7.21
N GLY A 376 -21.90 10.64 -8.43
CA GLY A 376 -21.82 11.45 -9.63
C GLY A 376 -23.01 12.41 -9.60
N HIS A 377 -22.75 13.68 -9.90
CA HIS A 377 -23.61 14.84 -9.64
C HIS A 377 -24.94 14.88 -10.46
N ASP A 378 -25.48 13.73 -10.84
CA ASP A 378 -26.78 13.63 -11.47
C ASP A 378 -27.85 13.73 -10.38
N ALA A 379 -28.27 14.97 -10.08
CA ALA A 379 -29.30 15.28 -9.08
C ALA A 379 -30.61 14.49 -9.28
N ASP A 380 -30.89 14.04 -10.51
CA ASP A 380 -32.03 13.17 -10.81
C ASP A 380 -31.80 11.73 -10.33
N ALA A 381 -30.59 11.17 -10.49
CA ALA A 381 -30.26 9.81 -10.09
C ALA A 381 -30.28 9.61 -8.57
N ASP A 382 -29.86 10.62 -7.81
CA ASP A 382 -29.88 10.60 -6.35
C ASP A 382 -31.32 10.60 -5.81
N GLY A 383 -32.21 11.41 -6.39
CA GLY A 383 -33.63 11.38 -6.06
C GLY A 383 -34.28 10.02 -6.39
N PHE A 384 -33.91 9.39 -7.52
CA PHE A 384 -34.37 8.03 -7.84
C PHE A 384 -33.83 6.97 -6.88
N ASN A 385 -32.59 7.11 -6.39
CA ASN A 385 -32.01 6.21 -5.40
C ASN A 385 -32.73 6.27 -4.05
N GLU A 386 -33.14 7.47 -3.61
CA GLU A 386 -33.94 7.68 -2.40
C GLU A 386 -35.37 7.10 -2.53
N LEU A 387 -35.98 7.24 -3.71
CA LEU A 387 -37.30 6.67 -4.02
C LEU A 387 -37.27 5.15 -4.23
N ALA A 388 -36.11 4.57 -4.52
CA ALA A 388 -35.95 3.15 -4.79
C ALA A 388 -35.97 2.31 -3.50
N LEU A 389 -37.18 1.91 -3.09
CA LEU A 389 -37.45 1.00 -1.98
C LEU A 389 -36.74 -0.35 -2.19
N ARG A 390 -35.99 -0.80 -1.17
CA ARG A 390 -35.22 -2.06 -1.21
C ARG A 390 -36.08 -3.27 -1.57
N ASP A 391 -37.33 -3.32 -1.11
CA ASP A 391 -38.24 -4.47 -1.30
C ASP A 391 -38.84 -4.56 -2.70
N LEU A 392 -38.85 -3.44 -3.45
CA LEU A 392 -39.32 -3.35 -4.83
C LEU A 392 -38.18 -3.45 -5.85
N ARG A 393 -36.93 -3.46 -5.40
CA ARG A 393 -35.80 -3.78 -6.28
C ARG A 393 -35.94 -5.26 -6.64
N GLY A 394 -35.92 -5.57 -7.94
CA GLY A 394 -35.80 -6.96 -8.38
C GLY A 394 -34.52 -7.58 -7.80
N ASP A 395 -34.47 -8.92 -7.79
CA ASP A 395 -33.26 -9.62 -7.37
C ASP A 395 -32.04 -9.02 -8.09
N ALA A 396 -31.06 -8.56 -7.32
CA ALA A 396 -29.84 -8.00 -7.88
C ALA A 396 -29.27 -9.04 -8.85
N ALA A 397 -28.94 -8.63 -10.07
CA ALA A 397 -28.39 -9.53 -11.07
C ALA A 397 -27.20 -10.28 -10.46
N ASP A 398 -27.38 -11.57 -10.22
CA ASP A 398 -26.38 -12.41 -9.55
C ASP A 398 -25.23 -12.56 -10.55
N HIS A 399 -24.15 -11.78 -10.39
CA HIS A 399 -22.96 -11.82 -11.26
C HIS A 399 -22.14 -13.11 -11.07
N ARG A 400 -22.76 -14.18 -10.56
CA ARG A 400 -22.12 -15.46 -10.31
C ARG A 400 -21.94 -16.13 -11.66
N ILE A 401 -20.69 -16.26 -12.08
CA ILE A 401 -20.33 -17.06 -13.25
C ILE A 401 -20.67 -18.52 -12.91
N ALA A 402 -21.75 -19.04 -13.48
CA ALA A 402 -22.12 -20.45 -13.32
C ALA A 402 -21.06 -21.34 -13.97
N LEU A 403 -20.18 -21.93 -13.16
CA LEU A 403 -19.14 -22.84 -13.62
C LEU A 403 -19.73 -24.22 -13.92
N ASN A 404 -20.07 -24.45 -15.19
CA ASN A 404 -20.50 -25.78 -15.65
C ASN A 404 -19.27 -26.69 -15.88
N VAL A 405 -18.91 -27.47 -14.86
CA VAL A 405 -17.77 -28.42 -14.92
C VAL A 405 -18.13 -29.65 -15.77
N LYS A 406 -17.62 -29.72 -17.00
CA LYS A 406 -17.92 -30.81 -17.95
C LYS A 406 -17.27 -32.16 -17.63
N GLN A 407 -16.24 -32.21 -16.78
CA GLN A 407 -15.44 -33.43 -16.52
C GLN A 407 -15.25 -33.69 -15.02
N GLN A 408 -16.36 -33.79 -14.28
CA GLN A 408 -16.33 -33.99 -12.83
C GLN A 408 -15.62 -35.30 -12.42
N ASN A 409 -15.80 -36.39 -13.18
CA ASN A 409 -15.13 -37.68 -12.91
C ASN A 409 -13.61 -37.62 -13.07
N THR A 410 -13.11 -36.79 -14.00
CA THR A 410 -11.67 -36.62 -14.23
C THR A 410 -11.01 -35.74 -13.16
N PHE A 411 -11.79 -34.84 -12.54
CA PHE A 411 -11.34 -34.03 -11.41
C PHE A 411 -11.11 -34.90 -10.17
N PHE A 412 -12.03 -35.83 -9.88
CA PHE A 412 -11.91 -36.74 -8.73
C PHE A 412 -10.90 -37.87 -8.91
N SER A 413 -10.55 -38.26 -10.14
CA SER A 413 -9.54 -39.30 -10.39
C SER A 413 -8.09 -38.79 -10.32
N LYS A 414 -7.83 -37.51 -10.62
CA LYS A 414 -6.46 -36.94 -10.69
C LYS A 414 -5.80 -36.66 -9.34
N GLN A 415 -6.56 -36.60 -8.24
CA GLN A 415 -5.99 -36.37 -6.91
C GLN A 415 -5.21 -37.58 -6.37
N ASN A 416 -5.49 -38.80 -6.86
CA ASN A 416 -4.75 -40.00 -6.52
C ASN A 416 -3.70 -40.30 -7.61
N LYS A 417 -2.62 -39.50 -7.66
CA LYS A 417 -1.51 -39.73 -8.59
C LYS A 417 -0.78 -41.07 -8.37
N ALA A 418 -0.96 -41.68 -7.19
CA ALA A 418 -0.68 -43.09 -6.97
C ALA A 418 -1.97 -43.72 -6.42
N PRO A 419 -2.57 -44.73 -7.07
CA PRO A 419 -3.52 -45.59 -6.37
C PRO A 419 -2.81 -46.14 -5.13
N SER A 420 -3.47 -46.05 -3.97
CA SER A 420 -2.94 -46.64 -2.73
C SER A 420 -2.50 -48.08 -3.00
N THR A 421 -1.50 -48.58 -2.29
CA THR A 421 -0.99 -49.96 -2.47
C THR A 421 -2.14 -50.97 -2.44
N ASN A 422 -3.16 -50.71 -1.60
CA ASN A 422 -4.40 -51.48 -1.55
C ASN A 422 -5.24 -51.35 -2.81
N ALA A 423 -5.41 -50.15 -3.38
CA ALA A 423 -6.13 -49.97 -4.64
C ALA A 423 -5.44 -50.67 -5.82
N GLN A 424 -4.10 -50.75 -5.83
CA GLN A 424 -3.35 -51.54 -6.82
C GLN A 424 -3.60 -53.04 -6.63
N ILE A 425 -3.62 -53.52 -5.38
CA ILE A 425 -3.93 -54.92 -5.03
C ILE A 425 -5.38 -55.26 -5.35
N PHE A 426 -6.33 -54.34 -5.17
CA PHE A 426 -7.74 -54.55 -5.52
C PHE A 426 -7.99 -54.48 -7.02
N ALA A 427 -7.22 -53.69 -7.76
CA ALA A 427 -7.30 -53.63 -9.21
C ALA A 427 -6.81 -54.92 -9.90
N THR A 428 -5.91 -55.67 -9.26
CA THR A 428 -5.43 -56.96 -9.77
C THR A 428 -6.30 -58.14 -9.32
N GLN A 429 -7.23 -57.94 -8.40
CA GLN A 429 -8.14 -58.99 -7.92
C GLN A 429 -9.42 -59.04 -8.75
N GLU A 430 -9.81 -60.26 -9.13
CA GLU A 430 -11.09 -60.49 -9.80
C GLU A 430 -12.24 -60.49 -8.77
N PRO A 431 -13.22 -59.58 -8.87
CA PRO A 431 -14.26 -59.43 -7.84
C PRO A 431 -15.10 -60.70 -7.61
N ALA A 432 -15.34 -61.47 -8.66
CA ALA A 432 -16.12 -62.71 -8.58
C ALA A 432 -15.42 -63.80 -7.76
N ALA A 433 -14.09 -63.93 -7.91
CA ALA A 433 -13.28 -64.90 -7.17
C ALA A 433 -13.10 -64.50 -5.69
N VAL A 434 -13.07 -63.20 -5.39
CA VAL A 434 -13.04 -62.70 -4.01
C VAL A 434 -14.39 -62.96 -3.33
N LEU A 435 -15.50 -62.69 -4.01
CA LEU A 435 -16.85 -62.93 -3.47
C LEU A 435 -17.11 -64.42 -3.22
N SER A 436 -16.68 -65.32 -4.11
CA SER A 436 -16.81 -66.75 -3.88
C SER A 436 -15.97 -67.21 -2.68
N LYS A 437 -14.72 -66.75 -2.58
CA LYS A 437 -13.84 -67.07 -1.45
C LYS A 437 -14.40 -66.55 -0.11
N VAL A 438 -14.96 -65.34 -0.09
CA VAL A 438 -15.63 -64.77 1.10
C VAL A 438 -16.90 -65.58 1.43
N GLY A 439 -17.71 -65.92 0.43
CA GLY A 439 -18.88 -66.78 0.59
C GLY A 439 -18.53 -68.16 1.14
N ASP A 440 -17.46 -68.78 0.66
CA ASP A 440 -16.94 -70.07 1.12
C ASP A 440 -16.42 -69.99 2.56
N THR A 441 -15.76 -68.88 2.93
CA THR A 441 -15.31 -68.68 4.30
C THR A 441 -16.46 -68.45 5.27
N LEU A 442 -17.48 -67.71 4.85
CA LEU A 442 -18.67 -67.43 5.67
C LEU A 442 -19.53 -68.69 5.85
N THR A 443 -19.65 -69.51 4.80
CA THR A 443 -20.37 -70.78 4.85
C THR A 443 -19.63 -71.81 5.72
N ARG A 444 -18.30 -71.88 5.66
CA ARG A 444 -17.50 -72.68 6.61
C ARG A 444 -17.70 -72.21 8.05
N PHE A 445 -17.69 -70.89 8.29
CA PHE A 445 -17.99 -70.31 9.61
C PHE A 445 -19.39 -70.67 10.12
N ALA A 446 -20.39 -70.73 9.23
CA ALA A 446 -21.76 -71.10 9.59
C ALA A 446 -21.93 -72.60 9.91
N GLN A 447 -21.09 -73.46 9.32
CA GLN A 447 -21.15 -74.92 9.51
C GLN A 447 -20.45 -75.38 10.81
N ASP A 448 -19.45 -74.65 11.31
CA ASP A 448 -18.72 -74.95 12.56
C ASP A 448 -19.48 -74.56 13.85
N SER A 449 -20.80 -74.34 13.76
CA SER A 449 -21.67 -73.87 14.87
C SER A 449 -21.77 -74.83 16.08
N ALA A 450 -21.22 -76.04 16.00
CA ALA A 450 -21.23 -77.01 17.10
C ALA A 450 -20.12 -76.79 18.16
N GLY A 451 -19.09 -75.99 17.86
CA GLY A 451 -17.95 -75.75 18.76
C GLY A 451 -17.84 -74.33 19.34
N GLY A 452 -18.79 -73.44 19.02
CA GLY A 452 -18.64 -72.01 19.25
C GLY A 452 -17.58 -71.42 18.32
N ALA A 453 -17.99 -70.63 17.34
CA ALA A 453 -17.06 -70.00 16.41
C ALA A 453 -16.01 -69.16 17.16
N SER A 454 -14.79 -69.68 17.32
CA SER A 454 -13.71 -68.96 17.98
C SER A 454 -13.18 -67.87 17.06
N LEU A 455 -13.90 -66.76 16.97
CA LEU A 455 -13.42 -65.52 16.37
C LEU A 455 -12.04 -65.14 16.92
N GLN A 456 -11.76 -65.47 18.19
CA GLN A 456 -10.45 -65.29 18.81
C GLN A 456 -9.32 -66.09 18.13
N ALA A 457 -9.57 -67.33 17.68
CA ALA A 457 -8.55 -68.13 16.97
C ALA A 457 -8.32 -67.62 15.54
N ALA A 458 -9.37 -67.11 14.88
CA ALA A 458 -9.25 -66.47 13.57
C ALA A 458 -8.55 -65.10 13.64
N ILE A 459 -8.64 -64.40 14.78
CA ILE A 459 -7.92 -63.15 15.08
C ILE A 459 -6.48 -63.42 15.59
N ALA A 460 -6.10 -64.70 15.78
CA ALA A 460 -4.81 -65.10 16.36
C ALA A 460 -4.48 -64.34 17.66
N PHE A 461 -5.50 -64.03 18.45
CA PHE A 461 -5.36 -63.41 19.77
C PHE A 461 -5.18 -64.54 20.79
N VAL A 462 -3.93 -64.87 21.11
CA VAL A 462 -3.59 -65.87 22.13
C VAL A 462 -3.25 -65.12 23.42
N ASP A 463 -4.15 -65.18 24.41
CA ASP A 463 -4.05 -64.46 25.69
C ASP A 463 -2.87 -64.96 26.55
N ASP A 464 -2.50 -66.25 26.41
CA ASP A 464 -1.45 -66.92 27.18
C ASP A 464 -0.05 -66.93 26.53
N SER A 465 0.16 -66.24 25.41
CA SER A 465 1.45 -66.25 24.69
C SER A 465 2.34 -65.09 25.11
N ASP A 466 3.14 -65.30 26.16
CA ASP A 466 4.10 -64.33 26.72
C ASP A 466 5.42 -64.20 25.91
N SER A 467 5.35 -64.48 24.60
CA SER A 467 6.53 -64.58 23.73
C SER A 467 6.77 -63.27 22.97
N ASP A 468 7.66 -62.42 23.52
CA ASP A 468 8.43 -61.41 22.77
C ASP A 468 9.50 -62.08 21.86
N GLU A 469 9.51 -63.42 21.71
CA GLU A 469 10.51 -64.20 20.97
C GLU A 469 9.92 -65.15 19.89
N GLU A 470 8.89 -64.75 19.12
CA GLU A 470 8.63 -65.42 17.82
C GLU A 470 9.59 -64.89 16.74
N GLY A 471 10.85 -65.32 16.83
CA GLY A 471 11.78 -65.31 15.72
C GLY A 471 11.34 -66.31 14.66
N GLY A 472 10.54 -65.88 13.69
CA GLY A 472 10.17 -66.76 12.58
C GLY A 472 9.16 -66.17 11.61
N GLY A 473 9.57 -65.21 10.78
CA GLY A 473 9.06 -64.97 9.42
C GLY A 473 7.54 -64.85 9.16
N LYS A 474 6.68 -64.83 10.18
CA LYS A 474 5.23 -64.68 10.00
C LYS A 474 4.92 -63.20 9.75
N PRO A 475 4.19 -62.86 8.68
CA PRO A 475 3.78 -61.49 8.43
C PRO A 475 2.90 -61.00 9.58
N MET A 476 3.15 -59.77 10.05
CA MET A 476 2.40 -59.13 11.13
C MET A 476 0.91 -59.06 10.76
N GLN A 477 0.10 -59.92 11.37
CA GLN A 477 -1.32 -60.06 11.05
C GLN A 477 -2.16 -59.07 11.87
N VAL A 478 -3.18 -58.50 11.23
CA VAL A 478 -4.10 -57.52 11.83
C VAL A 478 -4.81 -58.17 13.02
N GLY A 479 -4.67 -57.59 14.22
CA GLY A 479 -5.23 -58.12 15.48
C GLY A 479 -4.23 -58.83 16.40
N SER A 480 -3.01 -59.10 15.94
CA SER A 480 -1.94 -59.63 16.80
C SER A 480 -1.48 -58.62 17.86
N ARG A 481 -1.01 -59.09 19.03
CA ARG A 481 -0.48 -58.22 20.10
C ARG A 481 0.67 -57.31 19.63
N GLY A 482 1.51 -57.80 18.70
CA GLY A 482 2.55 -56.99 18.07
C GLY A 482 2.01 -55.86 17.20
N ALA A 483 0.95 -56.12 16.42
CA ALA A 483 0.25 -55.09 15.65
C ALA A 483 -0.48 -54.08 16.54
N ILE A 484 -1.08 -54.54 17.64
CA ILE A 484 -1.73 -53.66 18.63
C ILE A 484 -0.70 -52.77 19.32
N LYS A 485 0.44 -53.31 19.74
CA LYS A 485 1.53 -52.53 20.35
C LYS A 485 2.13 -51.52 19.37
N ALA A 486 2.35 -51.90 18.11
CA ALA A 486 2.83 -50.98 17.08
C ALA A 486 1.81 -49.87 16.77
N ALA A 487 0.51 -50.19 16.76
CA ALA A 487 -0.55 -49.21 16.59
C ALA A 487 -0.70 -48.29 17.81
N GLU A 488 -0.57 -48.83 19.02
CA GLU A 488 -0.55 -48.06 20.27
C GLU A 488 0.63 -47.09 20.29
N ASP A 489 1.83 -47.57 19.94
CA ASP A 489 3.04 -46.74 19.82
C ASP A 489 2.85 -45.64 18.76
N ASP A 490 2.20 -45.93 17.63
CA ASP A 490 1.92 -44.95 16.58
C ASP A 490 0.89 -43.90 17.03
N VAL A 491 -0.21 -44.33 17.67
CA VAL A 491 -1.23 -43.44 18.24
C VAL A 491 -0.61 -42.56 19.32
N MET A 492 0.17 -43.12 20.24
CA MET A 492 0.84 -42.38 21.29
C MET A 492 1.85 -41.38 20.72
N ARG A 493 2.61 -41.77 19.68
CA ARG A 493 3.50 -40.87 18.95
C ARG A 493 2.72 -39.73 18.28
N GLY A 494 1.59 -40.02 17.66
CA GLY A 494 0.70 -39.03 17.06
C GLY A 494 0.11 -38.05 18.08
N VAL A 495 -0.37 -38.56 19.23
CA VAL A 495 -0.90 -37.76 20.35
C VAL A 495 0.20 -36.85 20.92
N LEU A 496 1.41 -37.39 21.15
CA LEU A 496 2.56 -36.60 21.60
C LEU A 496 2.92 -35.50 20.59
N GLN A 497 2.93 -35.82 19.29
CA GLN A 497 3.21 -34.84 18.23
C GLN A 497 2.14 -33.74 18.17
N GLN A 498 0.86 -34.10 18.27
CA GLN A 498 -0.25 -33.14 18.25
C GLN A 498 -0.23 -32.24 19.49
N ARG A 499 0.11 -32.80 20.66
CA ARG A 499 0.27 -32.04 21.90
C ARG A 499 1.45 -31.07 21.80
N ALA A 500 2.58 -31.51 21.26
CA ALA A 500 3.74 -30.66 21.04
C ALA A 500 3.43 -29.51 20.06
N ARG A 501 2.67 -29.77 18.98
CA ARG A 501 2.24 -28.72 18.03
C ARG A 501 1.28 -27.70 18.66
N LYS A 502 0.35 -28.16 19.51
CA LYS A 502 -0.70 -27.30 20.08
C LYS A 502 -0.22 -26.46 21.26
N TYR A 503 0.64 -27.02 22.10
CA TYR A 503 1.06 -26.39 23.36
C TYR A 503 2.53 -25.96 23.38
N GLY A 504 3.33 -26.37 22.39
CA GLY A 504 4.79 -26.20 22.43
C GLY A 504 5.41 -26.96 23.60
N HIS A 505 6.75 -26.97 23.67
CA HIS A 505 7.43 -27.24 24.93
C HIS A 505 7.72 -25.89 25.61
N SER A 506 7.57 -25.80 26.94
CA SER A 506 7.85 -24.54 27.66
C SER A 506 9.30 -24.05 27.50
N SER A 507 10.22 -24.95 27.16
CA SER A 507 11.61 -24.66 26.83
C SER A 507 11.84 -24.20 25.37
N ASP A 508 10.87 -24.39 24.47
CA ASP A 508 11.02 -24.11 23.04
C ASP A 508 11.03 -22.61 22.74
N ALA A 509 10.39 -21.81 23.61
CA ALA A 509 10.36 -20.35 23.49
C ALA A 509 11.72 -19.68 23.79
N THR A 510 12.58 -20.32 24.60
CA THR A 510 13.89 -19.77 25.00
C THR A 510 15.08 -20.56 24.48
N SER A 511 14.89 -21.82 24.11
CA SER A 511 15.93 -22.71 23.59
C SER A 511 15.31 -23.75 22.64
N PRO A 512 15.02 -23.37 21.39
CA PRO A 512 14.37 -24.26 20.44
C PRO A 512 15.21 -25.52 20.24
N MET A 513 14.59 -26.69 20.41
CA MET A 513 15.27 -28.00 20.37
C MET A 513 16.53 -28.14 21.28
N GLY A 514 16.65 -27.31 22.32
CA GLY A 514 17.80 -27.28 23.23
C GLY A 514 19.01 -26.53 22.69
N LEU A 515 18.84 -25.66 21.67
CA LEU A 515 19.89 -24.79 21.16
C LEU A 515 20.14 -23.59 22.10
N PRO A 516 21.40 -23.16 22.27
CA PRO A 516 21.73 -21.91 22.96
C PRO A 516 21.05 -20.69 22.29
N PRO A 517 20.71 -19.63 23.04
CA PRO A 517 19.99 -18.47 22.50
C PRO A 517 20.77 -17.75 21.39
N SER A 518 22.11 -17.67 21.48
CA SER A 518 22.97 -17.10 20.44
C SER A 518 22.88 -17.85 19.11
N VAL A 519 22.86 -19.18 19.16
CA VAL A 519 22.73 -20.04 17.97
C VAL A 519 21.30 -20.00 17.43
N ALA A 520 20.31 -19.94 18.31
CA ALA A 520 18.91 -19.83 17.92
C ALA A 520 18.63 -18.51 17.18
N GLU A 521 19.15 -17.39 17.67
CA GLU A 521 19.07 -16.08 16.98
C GLU A 521 19.76 -16.13 15.62
N LYS A 522 20.98 -16.69 15.55
CA LYS A 522 21.68 -16.92 14.28
C LYS A 522 20.86 -17.80 13.33
N CYS A 523 20.24 -18.87 13.81
CA CYS A 523 19.40 -19.74 12.99
C CYS A 523 18.15 -19.01 12.48
N ALA A 524 17.52 -18.16 13.30
CA ALA A 524 16.37 -17.36 12.88
C ALA A 524 16.76 -16.35 11.80
N LEU A 525 17.92 -15.72 11.95
CA LEU A 525 18.49 -14.75 11.02
C LEU A 525 18.89 -15.43 9.69
N THR A 526 19.59 -16.57 9.73
CA THR A 526 19.91 -17.35 8.51
C THR A 526 18.68 -17.91 7.82
N HIS A 527 17.66 -18.29 8.58
CA HIS A 527 16.35 -18.68 8.05
C HIS A 527 15.69 -17.52 7.31
N ALA A 528 15.61 -16.35 7.94
CA ALA A 528 15.02 -15.15 7.34
C ALA A 528 15.75 -14.78 6.05
N THR A 529 17.08 -14.70 6.06
CA THR A 529 17.85 -14.36 4.85
C THR A 529 17.76 -15.41 3.75
N SER A 530 17.74 -16.70 4.08
CA SER A 530 17.56 -17.77 3.09
C SER A 530 16.18 -17.72 2.43
N ILE A 531 15.13 -17.40 3.19
CA ILE A 531 13.78 -17.22 2.65
C ILE A 531 13.70 -15.99 1.75
N GLU A 532 14.42 -14.91 2.06
CA GLU A 532 14.46 -13.74 1.19
C GLU A 532 15.09 -14.05 -0.16
N PHE A 533 16.22 -14.75 -0.18
CA PHE A 533 16.82 -15.19 -1.44
C PHE A 533 15.90 -16.15 -2.20
N LEU A 534 15.18 -17.02 -1.50
CA LEU A 534 14.19 -17.91 -2.11
C LEU A 534 13.02 -17.11 -2.71
N HIS A 535 12.52 -16.09 -2.03
CA HIS A 535 11.46 -15.23 -2.55
C HIS A 535 11.94 -14.47 -3.79
N GLN A 536 13.12 -13.86 -3.75
CA GLN A 536 13.74 -13.19 -4.90
C GLN A 536 13.94 -14.14 -6.08
N PHE A 537 14.37 -15.38 -5.80
CA PHE A 537 14.51 -16.41 -6.82
C PHE A 537 13.17 -16.73 -7.49
N TRP A 538 12.10 -17.01 -6.72
CA TRP A 538 10.80 -17.36 -7.33
C TRP A 538 10.13 -16.19 -8.03
N THR A 539 10.28 -14.96 -7.54
CA THR A 539 9.74 -13.78 -8.24
C THR A 539 10.48 -13.50 -9.54
N ALA A 540 11.76 -13.85 -9.65
CA ALA A 540 12.49 -13.81 -10.92
C ALA A 540 12.15 -15.01 -11.82
N PHE A 541 12.10 -16.21 -11.26
CA PHE A 541 11.99 -17.45 -12.02
C PHE A 541 10.62 -17.60 -12.67
N LEU A 542 9.58 -17.06 -12.03
CA LEU A 542 8.20 -17.12 -12.51
C LEU A 542 7.75 -15.85 -13.25
N SER A 543 8.60 -14.81 -13.38
CA SER A 543 8.15 -13.58 -14.06
C SER A 543 8.05 -13.73 -15.57
N GLY A 544 8.80 -14.66 -16.17
CA GLY A 544 8.82 -14.87 -17.62
C GLY A 544 9.57 -13.78 -18.41
N ASP A 545 10.27 -12.87 -17.71
CA ASP A 545 11.03 -11.79 -18.34
C ASP A 545 12.45 -12.25 -18.70
N ALA A 546 12.81 -12.15 -19.98
CA ALA A 546 14.13 -12.57 -20.47
C ALA A 546 15.29 -11.73 -19.88
N ASP A 547 15.05 -10.45 -19.60
CA ASP A 547 16.06 -9.55 -19.05
C ASP A 547 16.51 -9.95 -17.63
N ARG A 548 15.67 -10.69 -16.90
CA ARG A 548 15.95 -11.18 -15.55
C ARG A 548 16.67 -12.53 -15.53
N ALA A 549 16.94 -13.12 -16.69
CA ALA A 549 17.64 -14.40 -16.79
C ALA A 549 19.07 -14.33 -16.22
N ALA A 550 19.78 -13.22 -16.42
CA ALA A 550 21.09 -13.00 -15.81
C ALA A 550 21.00 -12.96 -14.28
N GLU A 551 19.95 -12.34 -13.72
CA GLU A 551 19.69 -12.30 -12.27
C GLU A 551 19.48 -13.71 -11.69
N LEU A 552 18.82 -14.60 -12.44
CA LEU A 552 18.52 -15.97 -12.02
C LEU A 552 19.77 -16.81 -11.77
N GLN A 553 20.81 -16.66 -12.59
CA GLN A 553 22.06 -17.37 -12.39
C GLN A 553 22.69 -16.99 -11.03
N TYR A 554 22.68 -15.71 -10.68
CA TYR A 554 23.22 -15.22 -9.42
C TYR A 554 22.36 -15.63 -8.22
N LEU A 555 21.03 -15.63 -8.39
CA LEU A 555 20.11 -16.09 -7.36
C LEU A 555 20.24 -17.59 -7.12
N ALA A 556 20.44 -18.41 -8.15
CA ALA A 556 20.72 -19.83 -7.98
C ALA A 556 22.02 -20.06 -7.19
N GLU A 557 23.06 -19.26 -7.44
CA GLU A 557 24.30 -19.31 -6.66
C GLU A 557 24.09 -18.86 -5.20
N SER A 558 23.27 -17.83 -4.96
CA SER A 558 22.95 -17.37 -3.61
C SER A 558 22.15 -18.43 -2.82
N LEU A 559 21.25 -19.17 -3.47
CA LEU A 559 20.58 -20.33 -2.87
C LEU A 559 21.59 -21.40 -2.46
N ARG A 560 22.59 -21.70 -3.31
CA ARG A 560 23.65 -22.66 -2.97
C ARG A 560 24.50 -22.19 -1.78
N LYS A 561 24.86 -20.91 -1.76
CA LYS A 561 25.58 -20.28 -0.64
C LYS A 561 24.74 -20.27 0.65
N SER A 562 23.42 -20.10 0.55
CA SER A 562 22.53 -20.17 1.71
C SER A 562 22.47 -21.57 2.33
N ALA A 563 22.45 -22.63 1.51
CA ALA A 563 22.55 -24.00 1.99
C ALA A 563 23.88 -24.26 2.70
N ALA A 564 25.00 -23.76 2.16
CA ALA A 564 26.32 -23.86 2.79
C ALA A 564 26.36 -23.09 4.13
N ARG A 565 25.72 -21.92 4.22
CA ARG A 565 25.60 -21.14 5.46
C ARG A 565 24.83 -21.90 6.54
N ILE A 566 23.73 -22.55 6.18
CA ILE A 566 22.97 -23.39 7.11
C ILE A 566 23.85 -24.52 7.65
N SER A 567 24.64 -25.17 6.80
CA SER A 567 25.59 -26.19 7.26
C SER A 567 26.68 -25.62 8.19
N ALA A 568 27.20 -24.43 7.92
CA ALA A 568 28.20 -23.78 8.76
C ALA A 568 27.65 -23.41 10.14
N VAL A 569 26.42 -22.91 10.22
CA VAL A 569 25.73 -22.66 11.50
C VAL A 569 25.47 -23.97 12.25
N ALA A 570 25.14 -25.04 11.53
CA ALA A 570 24.97 -26.36 12.14
C ALA A 570 26.30 -26.89 12.71
N ASP A 571 27.44 -26.66 12.04
CA ASP A 571 28.77 -27.01 12.54
C ASP A 571 29.18 -26.17 13.76
N GLU A 572 28.91 -24.87 13.75
CA GLU A 572 29.12 -24.00 14.91
C GLU A 572 28.28 -24.47 16.11
N ALA A 573 27.01 -24.82 15.90
CA ALA A 573 26.15 -25.38 16.93
C ALA A 573 26.69 -26.71 17.48
N GLY A 574 27.28 -27.55 16.63
CA GLY A 574 27.98 -28.77 17.03
C GLY A 574 29.17 -28.48 17.94
N ALA A 575 30.02 -27.53 17.56
CA ALA A 575 31.17 -27.11 18.36
C ALA A 575 30.75 -26.51 19.71
N GLU A 576 29.70 -25.70 19.75
CA GLU A 576 29.15 -25.16 21.00
C GLU A 576 28.60 -26.26 21.91
N ARG A 577 27.87 -27.24 21.35
CA ARG A 577 27.40 -28.41 22.10
C ARG A 577 28.58 -29.20 22.69
N ASP A 578 29.64 -29.42 21.92
CA ASP A 578 30.84 -30.12 22.39
C ASP A 578 31.56 -29.34 23.49
N ASN A 579 31.57 -28.01 23.42
CA ASN A 579 32.11 -27.15 24.46
C ASN A 579 31.29 -27.26 25.76
N ILE A 580 29.95 -27.30 25.67
CA ILE A 580 29.07 -27.51 26.83
C ILE A 580 29.30 -28.89 27.44
N ILE A 581 29.41 -29.94 26.61
CA ILE A 581 29.73 -31.30 27.04
C ILE A 581 31.09 -31.34 27.75
N ARG A 582 32.11 -30.64 27.23
CA ARG A 582 33.45 -30.59 27.83
C ARG A 582 33.44 -29.90 29.19
N LYS A 583 32.78 -28.73 29.29
CA LYS A 583 32.60 -28.01 30.57
C LYS A 583 31.87 -28.88 31.60
N ARG A 584 30.78 -29.54 31.19
CA ARG A 584 30.02 -30.41 32.08
C ARG A 584 30.82 -31.61 32.56
N LYS A 585 31.63 -32.21 31.68
CA LYS A 585 32.57 -33.29 32.05
C LYS A 585 33.63 -32.81 33.05
N GLN A 586 34.12 -31.58 32.90
CA GLN A 586 35.06 -30.97 33.83
C GLN A 586 34.42 -30.72 35.20
N GLU A 587 33.23 -30.13 35.26
CA GLU A 587 32.48 -29.92 36.51
C GLU A 587 32.21 -31.24 37.25
N ILE A 588 31.88 -32.31 36.52
CA ILE A 588 31.67 -33.64 37.12
C ILE A 588 32.98 -34.19 37.68
N ARG A 589 34.12 -33.94 37.03
CA ARG A 589 35.45 -34.34 37.52
C ARG A 589 35.82 -33.57 38.79
N GLU A 590 35.69 -32.25 38.79
CA GLU A 590 35.96 -31.40 39.96
C GLU A 590 35.01 -31.75 41.14
N HIS A 591 33.74 -32.04 40.85
CA HIS A 591 32.79 -32.50 41.86
C HIS A 591 33.19 -33.86 42.44
N PHE A 592 33.65 -34.79 41.60
CA PHE A 592 34.14 -36.10 42.04
C PHE A 592 35.39 -35.97 42.91
N GLU A 593 36.34 -35.12 42.51
CA GLU A 593 37.55 -34.82 43.30
C GLU A 593 37.20 -34.21 44.66
N ARG A 594 36.18 -33.34 44.72
CA ARG A 594 35.76 -32.69 45.97
C ARG A 594 34.91 -33.57 46.90
N THR A 595 34.10 -34.49 46.37
CA THR A 595 33.07 -35.19 47.15
C THR A 595 33.17 -36.71 47.14
N GLY A 596 34.03 -37.29 46.29
CA GLY A 596 34.17 -38.74 46.08
C GLY A 596 32.95 -39.43 45.45
N LYS A 597 31.86 -38.70 45.16
CA LYS A 597 30.61 -39.24 44.61
C LYS A 597 30.53 -39.03 43.10
N LYS A 598 30.32 -40.12 42.36
CA LYS A 598 30.19 -40.09 40.89
C LYS A 598 28.77 -39.72 40.47
N ILE A 599 28.63 -38.64 39.71
CA ILE A 599 27.37 -38.25 39.07
C ILE A 599 27.18 -39.11 37.81
N LYS A 600 26.05 -39.81 37.69
CA LYS A 600 25.67 -40.50 36.46
C LYS A 600 25.13 -39.46 35.47
N TRP A 601 25.91 -39.15 34.44
CA TRP A 601 25.53 -38.20 33.38
C TRP A 601 25.88 -38.79 32.01
N LYS A 602 24.96 -38.64 31.06
CA LYS A 602 25.17 -39.04 29.65
C LYS A 602 25.26 -37.81 28.77
N SER A 603 26.11 -37.90 27.73
CA SER A 603 26.28 -36.83 26.75
C SER A 603 25.01 -36.52 25.96
N ASP A 604 24.10 -37.49 25.84
CA ASP A 604 22.84 -37.39 25.10
C ASP A 604 21.77 -36.58 25.84
N MET A 605 22.00 -36.27 27.12
CA MET A 605 21.10 -35.40 27.90
C MET A 605 21.24 -33.91 27.52
N VAL A 606 22.30 -33.55 26.78
CA VAL A 606 22.47 -32.19 26.23
C VAL A 606 21.74 -32.12 24.91
N GLY A 607 20.65 -31.35 24.88
CA GLY A 607 19.93 -31.01 23.64
C GLY A 607 20.74 -30.11 22.72
N GLY A 608 20.24 -29.84 21.51
CA GLY A 608 20.91 -28.97 20.54
C GLY A 608 22.04 -29.62 19.73
N GLY A 609 22.86 -28.82 19.06
CA GLY A 609 23.94 -29.27 18.17
C GLY A 609 23.56 -29.31 16.69
N ARG A 610 24.45 -29.87 15.87
CA ARG A 610 24.30 -29.95 14.40
C ARG A 610 22.97 -30.57 13.97
N ASP A 611 22.60 -31.70 14.56
CA ASP A 611 21.38 -32.42 14.19
C ASP A 611 20.10 -31.64 14.54
N ALA A 612 20.14 -30.83 15.59
CA ALA A 612 19.00 -29.99 15.97
C ALA A 612 18.81 -28.85 14.96
N VAL A 613 19.90 -28.17 14.54
CA VAL A 613 19.86 -27.14 13.50
C VAL A 613 19.39 -27.71 12.16
N MET A 614 19.93 -28.87 11.76
CA MET A 614 19.53 -29.53 10.51
C MET A 614 18.07 -29.96 10.52
N LYS A 615 17.53 -30.43 11.65
CA LYS A 615 16.09 -30.74 11.79
C LYS A 615 15.23 -29.49 11.78
N LEU A 616 15.64 -28.42 12.46
CA LEU A 616 14.93 -27.15 12.50
C LEU A 616 14.82 -26.53 11.10
N LEU A 617 15.93 -26.52 10.35
CA LEU A 617 16.02 -25.89 9.03
C LEU A 617 15.79 -26.87 7.87
N GLN A 618 15.39 -28.12 8.14
CA GLN A 618 15.11 -29.13 7.13
C GLN A 618 14.11 -28.65 6.06
N PRO A 619 12.97 -28.01 6.41
CA PRO A 619 12.02 -27.53 5.40
C PRO A 619 12.63 -26.48 4.48
N VAL A 620 13.51 -25.62 5.01
CA VAL A 620 14.22 -24.61 4.23
C VAL A 620 15.22 -25.28 3.30
N LEU A 621 16.00 -26.25 3.79
CA LEU A 621 16.93 -27.01 2.95
C LEU A 621 16.20 -27.71 1.79
N HIS A 622 15.05 -28.33 2.04
CA HIS A 622 14.22 -28.92 0.98
C HIS A 622 13.73 -27.87 -0.03
N ALA A 623 13.33 -26.68 0.44
CA ALA A 623 12.88 -25.60 -0.42
C ALA A 623 14.02 -25.01 -1.29
N LEU A 624 15.21 -24.85 -0.71
CA LEU A 624 16.42 -24.42 -1.41
C LEU A 624 16.83 -25.45 -2.46
N GLN A 625 16.83 -26.74 -2.11
CA GLN A 625 17.15 -27.83 -3.04
C GLN A 625 16.14 -27.86 -4.20
N LYS A 626 14.84 -27.74 -3.91
CA LYS A 626 13.81 -27.67 -4.95
C LYS A 626 14.03 -26.50 -5.91
N GLY A 627 14.37 -25.31 -5.39
CA GLY A 627 14.67 -24.14 -6.23
C GLY A 627 15.87 -24.40 -7.15
N GLN A 628 16.92 -25.03 -6.64
CA GLN A 628 18.10 -25.41 -7.43
C GLN A 628 17.78 -26.47 -8.49
N ASP A 629 17.02 -27.50 -8.12
CA ASP A 629 16.64 -28.58 -9.04
C ASP A 629 15.74 -28.09 -10.17
N ASP A 630 14.79 -27.19 -9.85
CA ASP A 630 13.90 -26.58 -10.85
C ASP A 630 14.66 -25.62 -11.76
N TYR A 631 15.62 -24.85 -11.24
CA TYR A 631 16.54 -24.04 -12.06
C TYR A 631 17.40 -24.89 -12.99
N ALA A 632 18.02 -25.96 -12.48
CA ALA A 632 18.84 -26.87 -13.27
C ALA A 632 18.02 -27.57 -14.37
N ARG A 633 16.76 -27.93 -14.06
CA ARG A 633 15.83 -28.50 -15.05
C ARG A 633 15.46 -27.50 -16.14
N ALA A 634 15.20 -26.24 -15.79
CA ALA A 634 14.91 -25.19 -16.75
C ALA A 634 16.11 -24.90 -17.66
N LEU A 635 17.30 -24.78 -17.08
CA LEU A 635 18.55 -24.55 -17.81
C LEU A 635 18.88 -25.71 -18.77
N ALA A 636 18.63 -26.96 -18.34
CA ALA A 636 18.75 -28.13 -19.21
C ALA A 636 17.72 -28.14 -20.36
N ALA A 637 16.51 -27.63 -20.14
CA ALA A 637 15.48 -27.53 -21.17
C ALA A 637 15.79 -26.44 -22.21
N GLU A 638 16.47 -25.36 -21.81
CA GLU A 638 16.92 -24.28 -22.70
C GLU A 638 18.20 -24.62 -23.48
N GLY A 639 18.86 -25.74 -23.17
CA GLY A 639 20.05 -26.21 -23.90
C GLY A 639 21.34 -25.44 -23.59
N VAL A 640 21.32 -24.55 -22.59
CA VAL A 640 22.49 -23.83 -22.11
C VAL A 640 23.17 -24.69 -21.05
N GLN A 641 24.27 -25.37 -21.35
CA GLN A 641 25.11 -25.96 -20.31
C GLN A 641 25.89 -24.85 -19.61
N VAL A 642 25.93 -24.87 -18.28
CA VAL A 642 26.79 -23.98 -17.49
C VAL A 642 28.23 -24.28 -17.89
N SER A 643 28.89 -23.34 -18.59
CA SER A 643 30.33 -23.41 -18.80
C SER A 643 31.01 -23.47 -17.44
N THR A 644 31.56 -24.64 -17.12
CA THR A 644 32.46 -24.85 -15.99
C THR A 644 33.84 -24.30 -16.36
N GLU A 645 33.98 -22.98 -16.38
CA GLU A 645 35.28 -22.30 -16.31
C GLU A 645 35.15 -21.09 -15.38
N GLY A 646 35.82 -21.16 -14.24
CA GLY A 646 35.81 -20.18 -13.15
C GLY A 646 36.25 -20.80 -11.84
#